data_AF-A0AAD6XW42-F1
#
_entry.id   AF-A0AAD6XW42-F1
#
_cell.length_a   1.000
_cell.length_b   1.000
_cell.length_c   1.000
_cell.angle_alpha   90.00
_cell.angle_beta   90.00
_cell.angle_gamma   90.00
#
_symmetry.space_group_name_H-M   'P 1'
#
loop_
_entity.id
_entity.type
_entity.pdbx_description
1 polymer ?
#
loop_
_entity_poly.entity_id
_entity_poly.type
_entity_poly.pdbx_seq_one_letter_code
_entity_poly.pdbx_strand_id
1 'polypeptide(L)'
;MLHSDIPRNVGPDVLFTPEHMAKYPKFYALGEAIAQGRLPEHEIFWRDHVPWLKERGYELRPRYQPDWAPSWMKGPKIPFTFYEDKVIPPGGRILDALRTSDNFPVIFKQKSPPPPNPMVQYFPDHELAIITKFSTEPLASDPRNHCVRLIEILDVPDVEDMRLMAIPLLFDWEFPPFTTIGEAVDFLAQIFTVRVDQTHRNCKFNNIMMDAKPIQATSVHPLDAKRTRDAADDARYSTRTRNPVKYYWIDFDLSGEHDPATGPALVEPGYGGTRGVPEFAFSDRMCDPFAVDVWCLGNMVRETMTQGSEYDPKIQGLQFLDGLVADMTAADPAARPRMREVVARFSKLVAGLSQRKLRSRYAAVGENVLCAPFKSTAHWIRQACLAVQQVPAIPLHTDTDAGPQLPSQGALQELFKVLSELQSLIALNILVSSAHGLEYDRQMLPQAATPPRGSRPVSCCACACATHLPHHHDHADSIVCISFSIPTDPEDNGLDQRMLNLGYVMSYNKTGGLFSPEHMAAYPELYAARDAVTENRLSDNEIFWRDHVPWLKERGYELRPRYQSDWVASWVKNPKLLGFQEDEFSAPVRRVLDGLRTSDNFPVLFKQKQPLVSDSTVEYRPDHEIEIIRKFSTEPLASDPRNHCVRLIEILDVPDVENMRLMAIPLLFNWNFPPFTTIGEVIDFLAQIFTGLEFMHSHNVWHGDCKFNNIMMDAKPIQLTSVHPFQAMRTRDGALDARYSTRTRHPVKYYWIDFDLSGEHDPAKGPALVEPGYGGTRNVPEFGEAASPDRMCDPFAVDVWCLGNMIRQMLTQVRSAAASFLSQLKLLLIHRFVFLEGLVADMTAVDPAARPRMSEVVARFTKLAAGLSQWKLRSRYAQVGEFAVCGIFRSTVHWIRQARLAVHKVPAVPLHTHRITGPCQ
;
A
#
# COMPACT_ATOMS: atom_id res chain seq x y z
N MET A 1 24.88 24.48 10.01
CA MET A 1 26.24 25.04 10.23
C MET A 1 27.34 24.01 10.58
N LEU A 2 27.10 22.80 11.14
CA LEU A 2 28.21 21.90 11.57
C LEU A 2 28.05 20.40 11.23
N HIS A 3 27.39 20.06 10.11
CA HIS A 3 27.27 18.67 9.64
C HIS A 3 28.44 18.18 8.77
N SER A 4 29.61 18.85 8.76
CA SER A 4 30.67 18.58 7.78
C SER A 4 31.46 17.28 7.99
N ASP A 5 31.44 16.68 9.18
CA ASP A 5 32.32 15.53 9.48
C ASP A 5 31.59 14.27 9.99
N ILE A 6 30.26 14.24 9.91
CA ILE A 6 29.44 13.06 10.25
C ILE A 6 28.69 12.62 8.98
N PRO A 7 28.81 11.35 8.53
CA PRO A 7 28.05 10.86 7.38
C PRO A 7 26.55 11.12 7.57
N ARG A 8 25.88 11.71 6.57
CA ARG A 8 24.46 12.09 6.61
C ARG A 8 23.48 10.91 6.85
N ASN A 9 23.97 9.68 6.82
CA ASN A 9 23.21 8.43 6.93
C ASN A 9 23.59 7.54 8.12
N VAL A 10 23.97 8.10 9.27
CA VAL A 10 24.01 7.29 10.51
C VAL A 10 22.60 7.23 11.09
N GLY A 11 21.79 6.29 10.60
CA GLY A 11 20.52 5.94 11.23
C GLY A 11 20.73 5.43 12.68
N PRO A 12 19.69 5.40 13.51
CA PRO A 12 19.78 4.94 14.90
C PRO A 12 20.23 3.48 15.07
N ASP A 13 20.32 2.70 13.98
CA ASP A 13 20.61 1.26 13.98
C ASP A 13 22.05 0.90 13.56
N VAL A 14 22.99 1.86 13.47
CA VAL A 14 24.41 1.49 13.27
C VAL A 14 24.96 0.92 14.57
N LEU A 15 25.12 -0.41 14.61
CA LEU A 15 25.96 -1.08 15.60
C LEU A 15 27.39 -0.53 15.48
N PHE A 16 27.74 0.37 16.40
CA PHE A 16 29.02 1.08 16.40
C PHE A 16 30.18 0.11 16.63
N THR A 17 31.07 -0.03 15.65
CA THR A 17 32.26 -0.86 15.79
C THR A 17 33.28 -0.19 16.74
N PRO A 18 34.12 -0.97 17.45
CA PRO A 18 35.21 -0.42 18.28
C PRO A 18 36.13 0.56 17.54
N GLU A 19 36.32 0.36 16.24
CA GLU A 19 37.10 1.22 15.35
C GLU A 19 36.45 2.62 15.16
N HIS A 20 35.12 2.68 15.08
CA HIS A 20 34.39 3.95 14.99
C HIS A 20 34.42 4.73 16.31
N MET A 21 34.41 4.02 17.44
CA MET A 21 34.57 4.61 18.77
C MET A 21 35.97 5.20 19.00
N ALA A 22 37.01 4.50 18.53
CA ALA A 22 38.39 5.00 18.59
C ALA A 22 38.63 6.22 17.70
N LYS A 23 37.87 6.38 16.60
CA LYS A 23 38.02 7.50 15.65
C LYS A 23 37.44 8.82 16.17
N TYR A 24 36.44 8.78 17.04
CA TYR A 24 35.74 9.98 17.54
C TYR A 24 35.58 10.02 19.08
N PRO A 25 36.65 9.85 19.88
CA PRO A 25 36.57 9.65 21.32
C PRO A 25 35.88 10.80 22.08
N LYS A 26 36.04 12.04 21.60
CA LYS A 26 35.38 13.23 22.18
C LYS A 26 33.87 13.22 22.01
N PHE A 27 33.34 12.65 20.92
CA PHE A 27 31.91 12.57 20.66
C PHE A 27 31.23 11.56 21.60
N TYR A 28 31.87 10.42 21.86
CA TYR A 28 31.36 9.42 22.80
C TYR A 28 31.45 9.89 24.26
N ALA A 29 32.54 10.54 24.66
CA ALA A 29 32.65 11.15 25.99
C ALA A 29 31.58 12.24 26.22
N LEU A 30 31.24 13.01 25.18
CA LEU A 30 30.15 13.97 25.21
C LEU A 30 28.78 13.27 25.38
N GLY A 31 28.51 12.21 24.60
CA GLY A 31 27.27 11.42 24.72
C GLY A 31 27.11 10.76 26.09
N GLU A 32 28.21 10.26 26.68
CA GLU A 32 28.22 9.65 28.01
C GLU A 32 27.99 10.69 29.12
N ALA A 33 28.63 11.86 29.04
CA ALA A 33 28.40 12.96 29.98
C ALA A 33 26.93 13.43 29.95
N ILE A 34 26.34 13.55 28.75
CA ILE A 34 24.93 13.90 28.58
C ILE A 34 24.03 12.82 29.16
N ALA A 35 24.28 11.53 28.87
CA ALA A 35 23.49 10.43 29.43
C ALA A 35 23.48 10.43 30.98
N GLN A 36 24.60 10.82 31.58
CA GLN A 36 24.77 10.99 33.03
C GLN A 36 24.20 12.30 33.58
N GLY A 37 23.55 13.12 32.75
CA GLY A 37 22.90 14.36 33.16
C GLY A 37 23.84 15.54 33.40
N ARG A 38 25.06 15.50 32.86
CA ARG A 38 26.03 16.58 32.98
C ARG A 38 25.97 17.52 31.78
N LEU A 39 25.99 18.82 32.03
CA LEU A 39 26.22 19.82 30.98
C LEU A 39 27.71 19.80 30.61
N PRO A 40 28.07 19.63 29.33
CA PRO A 40 29.45 19.75 28.86
C PRO A 40 29.94 21.20 29.02
N GLU A 41 31.27 21.39 29.08
CA GLU A 41 31.91 22.69 29.35
C GLU A 41 31.41 23.84 28.46
N HIS A 42 31.12 23.57 27.19
CA HIS A 42 30.63 24.59 26.26
C HIS A 42 29.16 24.99 26.46
N GLU A 43 28.36 24.18 27.16
CA GLU A 43 26.98 24.53 27.54
C GLU A 43 26.91 25.28 28.88
N ILE A 44 27.95 25.16 29.71
CA ILE A 44 28.05 25.87 31.00
C ILE A 44 28.01 27.38 30.78
N PHE A 45 28.70 27.90 29.76
CA PHE A 45 28.63 29.30 29.36
C PHE A 45 27.19 29.78 29.23
N TRP A 46 26.35 29.05 28.48
CA TRP A 46 24.97 29.44 28.23
C TRP A 46 24.10 29.40 29.48
N ARG A 47 24.29 28.40 30.35
CA ARG A 47 23.62 28.31 31.66
C ARG A 47 23.95 29.51 32.54
N ASP A 48 25.23 29.84 32.65
CA ASP A 48 25.72 30.89 33.55
C ASP A 48 25.22 32.29 33.12
N HIS A 49 24.94 32.45 31.82
CA HIS A 49 24.45 33.70 31.23
C HIS A 49 22.91 33.79 31.11
N VAL A 50 22.14 32.79 31.59
CA VAL A 50 20.67 32.83 31.58
C VAL A 50 20.08 34.07 32.25
N PRO A 51 20.52 34.49 33.47
CA PRO A 51 19.95 35.66 34.13
C PRO A 51 20.11 36.93 33.29
N TRP A 52 21.31 37.15 32.74
CA TRP A 52 21.62 38.31 31.90
C TRP A 52 20.82 38.31 30.59
N LEU A 53 20.75 37.16 29.89
CA LEU A 53 19.95 37.07 28.66
C LEU A 53 18.46 37.34 28.93
N LYS A 54 17.95 36.88 30.07
CA LYS A 54 16.57 37.16 30.50
C LYS A 54 16.33 38.64 30.75
N GLU A 55 17.27 39.35 31.37
CA GLU A 55 17.23 40.81 31.52
C GLU A 55 17.25 41.55 30.17
N ARG A 56 18.00 41.03 29.20
CA ARG A 56 18.02 41.54 27.81
C ARG A 56 16.79 41.14 26.99
N GLY A 57 15.80 40.47 27.59
CA GLY A 57 14.56 40.10 26.92
C GLY A 57 14.66 38.80 26.11
N TYR A 58 15.54 37.88 26.49
CA TYR A 58 15.71 36.58 25.84
C TYR A 58 15.56 35.42 26.81
N GLU A 59 14.75 34.43 26.42
CA GLU A 59 14.53 33.21 27.18
C GLU A 59 15.21 32.01 26.50
N LEU A 60 16.13 31.36 27.24
CA LEU A 60 16.76 30.12 26.83
C LEU A 60 15.91 28.91 27.19
N ARG A 61 16.12 27.79 26.48
CA ARG A 61 15.41 26.53 26.72
C ARG A 61 15.57 26.02 28.17
N PRO A 62 14.62 25.22 28.69
CA PRO A 62 14.66 24.68 30.06
C PRO A 62 15.98 23.99 30.44
N ARG A 63 16.67 23.35 29.48
CA ARG A 63 17.99 22.71 29.68
C ARG A 63 19.05 23.63 30.30
N TYR A 64 19.02 24.92 29.97
CA TYR A 64 20.04 25.87 30.40
C TYR A 64 19.66 26.58 31.71
N GLN A 65 18.48 26.31 32.26
CA GLN A 65 18.06 26.90 33.52
C GLN A 65 18.94 26.36 34.68
N PRO A 66 19.32 27.19 35.68
CA PRO A 66 20.24 26.78 36.75
C PRO A 66 19.78 25.57 37.59
N ASP A 67 18.47 25.34 37.68
CA ASP A 67 17.83 24.24 38.40
C ASP A 67 17.42 23.06 37.49
N TRP A 68 17.88 23.06 36.24
CA TRP A 68 17.60 21.97 35.31
C TRP A 68 18.11 20.64 35.87
N ALA A 69 17.23 19.64 35.82
CA ALA A 69 17.60 18.25 36.02
C ALA A 69 17.03 17.45 34.85
N PRO A 70 17.80 16.47 34.32
CA PRO A 70 17.45 15.79 33.08
C PRO A 70 16.07 15.17 33.10
N SER A 71 15.27 15.46 32.09
CA SER A 71 13.86 15.04 32.03
C SER A 71 13.72 13.52 31.97
N TRP A 72 14.72 12.81 31.42
CA TRP A 72 14.75 11.34 31.37
C TRP A 72 15.06 10.66 32.71
N MET A 73 15.51 11.39 33.72
CA MET A 73 15.67 10.87 35.08
C MET A 73 14.37 10.94 35.89
N LYS A 74 13.37 11.70 35.42
CA LYS A 74 12.11 11.96 36.14
C LYS A 74 10.88 11.20 35.59
N GLY A 75 10.95 10.65 34.37
CA GLY A 75 9.79 10.10 33.64
C GLY A 75 9.75 8.57 33.47
N PRO A 76 8.65 8.01 32.95
CA PRO A 76 8.56 6.58 32.60
C PRO A 76 9.56 6.22 31.49
N LYS A 77 9.93 4.93 31.39
CA LYS A 77 10.93 4.36 30.45
C LYS A 77 10.56 4.55 28.97
N ILE A 78 10.59 5.77 28.44
CA ILE A 78 10.61 6.05 27.01
C ILE A 78 12.07 6.16 26.54
N PRO A 79 12.39 5.81 25.28
CA PRO A 79 13.77 5.84 24.81
C PRO A 79 14.37 7.25 24.97
N PHE A 80 15.65 7.32 25.33
CA PHE A 80 16.43 8.55 25.51
C PHE A 80 16.25 9.53 24.33
N THR A 81 15.95 9.02 23.13
CA THR A 81 15.68 9.79 21.93
C THR A 81 14.38 10.61 21.90
N PHE A 82 13.54 10.59 22.94
CA PHE A 82 12.27 11.32 22.96
C PHE A 82 12.24 12.53 23.91
N TYR A 83 13.35 12.83 24.57
CA TYR A 83 13.44 13.98 25.46
C TYR A 83 13.96 15.21 24.70
N GLU A 84 13.21 16.32 24.78
CA GLU A 84 13.58 17.61 24.16
C GLU A 84 14.94 18.10 24.65
N ASP A 85 15.12 18.09 25.96
CA ASP A 85 16.31 18.54 26.65
C ASP A 85 17.53 17.65 26.42
N LYS A 86 17.47 16.62 25.57
CA LYS A 86 18.65 15.87 25.09
C LYS A 86 19.33 16.58 23.90
N VAL A 87 18.59 17.39 23.13
CA VAL A 87 19.03 17.90 21.83
C VAL A 87 19.93 19.12 22.05
N ILE A 88 21.20 18.99 21.63
CA ILE A 88 22.22 20.02 21.83
C ILE A 88 22.73 20.59 20.50
N PRO A 89 23.08 21.89 20.46
CA PRO A 89 23.71 22.47 19.29
C PRO A 89 25.16 21.95 19.17
N PRO A 90 25.59 21.51 17.97
CA PRO A 90 26.98 21.10 17.76
C PRO A 90 27.91 22.32 17.88
N GLY A 91 29.02 22.16 18.61
CA GLY A 91 30.14 23.12 18.63
C GLY A 91 30.02 24.28 19.61
N GLY A 92 28.95 24.36 20.42
CA GLY A 92 28.84 25.23 21.61
C GLY A 92 28.83 26.76 21.40
N ARG A 93 29.14 27.24 20.19
CA ARG A 93 29.19 28.68 19.84
C ARG A 93 27.86 29.24 19.35
N ILE A 94 26.85 28.40 19.16
CA ILE A 94 25.52 28.81 18.73
C ILE A 94 24.48 28.26 19.69
N LEU A 95 23.44 29.04 20.00
CA LEU A 95 22.31 28.59 20.80
C LEU A 95 21.01 29.27 20.40
N ASP A 96 19.91 28.53 20.46
CA ASP A 96 18.56 29.04 20.23
C ASP A 96 17.95 29.73 21.46
N ALA A 97 17.16 30.77 21.22
CA ALA A 97 16.43 31.51 22.26
C ALA A 97 15.08 32.04 21.73
N LEU A 98 14.23 32.47 22.64
CA LEU A 98 13.05 33.29 22.33
C LEU A 98 13.27 34.72 22.78
N ARG A 99 12.95 35.68 21.91
CA ARG A 99 12.75 37.06 22.34
C ARG A 99 11.42 37.16 23.08
N THR A 100 11.43 37.65 24.31
CA THR A 100 10.27 37.65 25.21
C THR A 100 9.19 38.66 24.82
N SER A 101 9.53 39.69 24.04
CA SER A 101 8.57 40.72 23.62
C SER A 101 7.51 40.22 22.65
N ASP A 102 7.85 39.26 21.78
CA ASP A 102 7.00 38.78 20.69
C ASP A 102 7.10 37.27 20.44
N ASN A 103 7.80 36.53 21.32
CA ASN A 103 8.13 35.11 21.16
C ASN A 103 8.85 34.80 19.84
N PHE A 104 9.58 35.77 19.27
CA PHE A 104 10.31 35.57 18.02
C PHE A 104 11.53 34.66 18.27
N PRO A 105 11.66 33.54 17.53
CA PRO A 105 12.76 32.62 17.71
C PRO A 105 14.05 33.19 17.09
N VAL A 106 15.13 33.18 17.86
CA VAL A 106 16.45 33.67 17.46
C VAL A 106 17.51 32.61 17.67
N ILE A 107 18.63 32.76 16.96
CA ILE A 107 19.89 32.08 17.24
C ILE A 107 20.90 33.13 17.69
N PHE A 108 21.60 32.85 18.78
CA PHE A 108 22.82 33.53 19.15
C PHE A 108 24.00 32.87 18.47
N LYS A 109 24.87 33.65 17.81
CA LYS A 109 26.20 33.23 17.34
C LYS A 109 27.26 33.96 18.17
N GLN A 110 28.07 33.21 18.92
CA GLN A 110 29.21 33.75 19.67
C GLN A 110 30.29 34.24 18.72
N LYS A 111 30.80 35.43 19.00
CA LYS A 111 31.98 36.01 18.39
C LYS A 111 33.00 36.33 19.47
N SER A 112 34.07 35.55 19.46
CA SER A 112 35.28 35.80 20.25
C SER A 112 36.36 36.36 19.33
N PRO A 113 37.28 37.20 19.84
CA PRO A 113 38.46 37.58 19.08
C PRO A 113 39.25 36.32 18.70
N PRO A 114 39.78 36.24 17.46
CA PRO A 114 40.64 35.11 17.10
C PRO A 114 41.92 35.13 17.95
N PRO A 115 42.53 33.97 18.24
CA PRO A 115 43.90 33.98 18.76
C PRO A 115 44.81 34.69 17.74
N PRO A 116 45.86 35.40 18.18
CA PRO A 116 46.73 36.17 17.28
C PRO A 116 47.44 35.21 16.32
N ASN A 117 46.90 35.02 15.12
CA ASN A 117 47.52 34.27 14.05
C ASN A 117 47.97 35.25 12.95
N PRO A 118 49.28 35.45 12.74
CA PRO A 118 49.81 36.42 11.79
C PRO A 118 49.63 36.03 10.31
N MET A 119 49.12 34.83 9.99
CA MET A 119 49.00 34.34 8.61
C MET A 119 47.64 34.57 7.95
N VAL A 120 46.64 35.08 8.68
CA VAL A 120 45.33 35.42 8.10
C VAL A 120 44.98 36.82 8.57
N GLN A 121 44.73 37.73 7.62
CA GLN A 121 44.23 39.07 7.93
C GLN A 121 42.76 38.96 8.35
N TYR A 122 42.53 38.43 9.56
CA TYR A 122 41.23 38.34 10.20
C TYR A 122 40.89 39.73 10.73
N PHE A 123 39.88 40.36 10.14
CA PHE A 123 39.30 41.59 10.66
C PHE A 123 38.18 41.18 11.66
N PRO A 124 38.37 41.32 12.98
CA PRO A 124 37.47 40.75 14.00
C PRO A 124 36.01 41.18 13.88
N ASP A 125 35.77 42.35 13.27
CA ASP A 125 34.45 42.95 13.11
C ASP A 125 33.90 42.90 11.67
N HIS A 126 34.55 42.17 10.75
CA HIS A 126 34.17 42.23 9.34
C HIS A 126 32.83 41.56 9.03
N GLU A 127 32.55 40.38 9.61
CA GLU A 127 31.21 39.77 9.50
C GLU A 127 30.14 40.70 10.10
N LEU A 128 30.44 41.34 11.24
CA LEU A 128 29.53 42.29 11.89
C LEU A 128 29.25 43.50 11.00
N ALA A 129 30.26 44.05 10.33
CA ALA A 129 30.10 45.19 9.42
C ALA A 129 29.22 44.83 8.21
N ILE A 130 29.48 43.68 7.58
CA ILE A 130 28.71 43.24 6.40
C ILE A 130 27.26 42.92 6.77
N ILE A 131 27.03 42.12 7.82
CA ILE A 131 25.67 41.77 8.22
C ILE A 131 24.88 43.00 8.68
N THR A 132 25.53 43.97 9.35
CA THR A 132 24.92 45.25 9.73
C THR A 132 24.56 46.09 8.50
N LYS A 133 25.42 46.13 7.49
CA LYS A 133 25.16 46.83 6.23
C LYS A 133 23.93 46.27 5.51
N PHE A 134 23.83 44.95 5.35
CA PHE A 134 22.62 44.32 4.78
C PHE A 134 21.40 44.42 5.69
N SER A 135 21.64 44.72 6.96
CA SER A 135 20.60 44.95 7.97
C SER A 135 20.30 46.44 8.18
N THR A 136 20.70 47.33 7.28
CA THR A 136 20.35 48.76 7.37
C THR A 136 19.72 49.25 6.07
N GLU A 137 18.80 50.22 6.17
CA GLU A 137 18.14 50.79 4.99
C GLU A 137 19.16 51.55 4.12
N PRO A 138 19.01 51.55 2.78
CA PRO A 138 17.91 50.96 2.01
C PRO A 138 18.08 49.47 1.66
N LEU A 139 19.19 48.84 2.07
CA LEU A 139 19.51 47.45 1.70
C LEU A 139 18.60 46.45 2.39
N ALA A 140 18.26 46.75 3.64
CA ALA A 140 17.30 46.02 4.46
C ALA A 140 15.99 45.68 3.74
N SER A 141 15.39 46.65 3.04
CA SER A 141 14.12 46.51 2.34
C SER A 141 14.26 46.22 0.84
N ASP A 142 15.48 46.07 0.30
CA ASP A 142 15.69 45.70 -1.10
C ASP A 142 15.18 44.25 -1.31
N PRO A 143 14.20 43.98 -2.19
CA PRO A 143 13.65 42.64 -2.39
C PRO A 143 14.67 41.64 -2.96
N ARG A 144 15.82 42.13 -3.46
CA ARG A 144 16.94 41.29 -3.91
C ARG A 144 17.90 40.93 -2.76
N ASN A 145 17.70 41.51 -1.57
CA ASN A 145 18.53 41.22 -0.41
C ASN A 145 18.11 39.89 0.22
N HIS A 146 18.88 38.86 -0.12
CA HIS A 146 18.79 37.54 0.48
C HIS A 146 19.88 37.32 1.54
N CYS A 147 20.37 38.35 2.23
CA CYS A 147 21.28 38.18 3.36
C CYS A 147 20.50 38.11 4.68
N VAL A 148 20.93 37.24 5.60
CA VAL A 148 20.26 37.11 6.91
C VAL A 148 20.26 38.46 7.65
N ARG A 149 19.12 38.75 8.29
CA ARG A 149 18.92 39.98 9.05
C ARG A 149 19.58 39.89 10.42
N LEU A 150 20.41 40.86 10.78
CA LEU A 150 20.86 41.09 12.15
C LEU A 150 19.72 41.73 12.96
N ILE A 151 19.40 41.15 14.11
CA ILE A 151 18.41 41.69 15.05
C ILE A 151 19.11 42.67 15.98
N GLU A 152 20.15 42.21 16.67
CA GLU A 152 21.00 43.03 17.54
C GLU A 152 22.33 42.35 17.86
N ILE A 153 23.23 43.12 18.47
CA ILE A 153 24.54 42.66 18.97
C ILE A 153 24.53 42.90 20.48
N LEU A 154 24.87 41.86 21.25
CA LEU A 154 24.95 41.92 22.71
C LEU A 154 26.42 41.76 23.15
N ASP A 155 26.95 42.71 23.90
CA ASP A 155 28.24 42.57 24.57
C ASP A 155 28.08 41.67 25.81
N VAL A 156 28.86 40.59 25.87
CA VAL A 156 28.79 39.57 26.93
C VAL A 156 29.42 40.12 28.21
N PRO A 157 28.73 40.07 29.36
CA PRO A 157 29.31 40.48 30.64
C PRO A 157 30.45 39.53 31.04
N ASP A 158 31.45 40.06 31.74
CA ASP A 158 32.54 39.28 32.35
C ASP A 158 33.44 38.49 31.38
N VAL A 159 33.31 38.72 30.06
CA VAL A 159 34.18 38.17 29.02
C VAL A 159 34.61 39.28 28.06
N GLU A 160 35.88 39.69 28.14
CA GLU A 160 36.43 40.75 27.32
C GLU A 160 36.31 40.44 25.81
N ASP A 161 35.89 41.43 25.03
CA ASP A 161 35.74 41.40 23.58
C ASP A 161 34.84 40.28 23.00
N MET A 162 34.02 39.62 23.82
CA MET A 162 33.05 38.64 23.34
C MET A 162 31.69 39.29 23.06
N ARG A 163 31.15 39.05 21.86
CA ARG A 163 29.83 39.52 21.43
C ARG A 163 28.93 38.36 21.02
N LEU A 164 27.62 38.50 21.24
CA LEU A 164 26.59 37.63 20.67
C LEU A 164 25.86 38.36 19.56
N MET A 165 25.80 37.77 18.37
CA MET A 165 24.88 38.20 17.32
C MET A 165 23.54 37.49 17.50
N ALA A 166 22.47 38.25 17.68
CA ALA A 166 21.11 37.73 17.61
C ALA A 166 20.63 37.80 16.16
N ILE A 167 20.35 36.64 15.56
CA ILE A 167 19.82 36.52 14.20
C ILE A 167 18.55 35.67 14.21
N PRO A 168 17.65 35.78 13.22
CA PRO A 168 16.48 34.92 13.12
C PRO A 168 16.85 33.43 13.10
N LEU A 169 16.05 32.61 13.78
CA LEU A 169 16.13 31.16 13.62
C LEU A 169 15.67 30.79 12.21
N LEU A 170 16.62 30.27 11.42
CA LEU A 170 16.38 29.76 10.06
C LEU A 170 16.67 28.26 10.00
N PHE A 171 16.07 27.59 9.02
CA PHE A 171 16.16 26.13 8.85
C PHE A 171 16.93 25.76 7.59
N ASP A 172 17.47 24.54 7.55
CA ASP A 172 18.14 24.03 6.35
C ASP A 172 17.19 24.10 5.13
N TRP A 173 17.68 24.64 4.02
CA TRP A 173 16.86 24.92 2.83
C TRP A 173 16.23 23.68 2.21
N GLU A 174 16.89 22.53 2.35
CA GLU A 174 16.44 21.22 1.86
C GLU A 174 15.35 20.60 2.72
N PHE A 175 15.17 21.06 3.96
CA PHE A 175 14.18 20.49 4.87
C PHE A 175 13.02 21.46 5.12
N PRO A 176 11.78 21.05 4.84
CA PRO A 176 11.42 19.77 4.24
C PRO A 176 11.78 19.67 2.75
N PRO A 177 11.86 18.47 2.13
CA PRO A 177 12.30 18.34 0.74
C PRO A 177 11.38 19.09 -0.23
N PHE A 178 11.94 19.56 -1.34
CA PHE A 178 11.14 20.06 -2.46
C PHE A 178 10.18 18.98 -2.96
N THR A 179 8.96 19.39 -3.27
CA THR A 179 7.92 18.51 -3.80
C THR A 179 7.77 18.65 -5.30
N THR A 180 8.00 19.85 -5.84
CA THR A 180 7.88 20.16 -7.27
C THR A 180 9.18 20.75 -7.84
N ILE A 181 9.34 20.64 -9.16
CA ILE A 181 10.40 21.37 -9.88
C ILE A 181 10.22 22.90 -9.71
N GLY A 182 8.98 23.39 -9.61
CA GLY A 182 8.68 24.81 -9.41
C GLY A 182 9.20 25.36 -8.08
N GLU A 183 9.14 24.58 -7.00
CA GLU A 183 9.73 24.98 -5.71
C GLU A 183 11.26 25.08 -5.79
N ALA A 184 11.92 24.15 -6.48
CA ALA A 184 13.35 24.22 -6.72
C ALA A 184 13.75 25.40 -7.62
N VAL A 185 12.91 25.72 -8.61
CA VAL A 185 13.11 26.90 -9.47
C VAL A 185 12.98 28.20 -8.67
N ASP A 186 12.03 28.32 -7.75
CA ASP A 186 11.90 29.47 -6.85
C ASP A 186 13.12 29.63 -5.94
N PHE A 187 13.60 28.53 -5.34
CA PHE A 187 14.84 28.53 -4.58
C PHE A 187 16.03 29.05 -5.39
N LEU A 188 16.25 28.48 -6.59
CA LEU A 188 17.35 28.90 -7.48
C LEU A 188 17.21 30.37 -7.91
N ALA A 189 15.99 30.84 -8.17
CA ALA A 189 15.73 32.24 -8.52
C ALA A 189 16.17 33.19 -7.41
N GLN A 190 15.85 32.87 -6.15
CA GLN A 190 16.22 33.68 -4.98
C GLN A 190 17.75 33.70 -4.79
N ILE A 191 18.42 32.55 -4.79
CA ILE A 191 19.86 32.49 -4.50
C ILE A 191 20.74 32.95 -5.67
N PHE A 192 20.25 32.96 -6.91
CA PHE A 192 20.97 33.56 -8.04
C PHE A 192 20.87 35.09 -8.04
N THR A 193 19.88 35.66 -7.35
CA THR A 193 19.63 37.11 -7.30
C THR A 193 20.54 37.84 -6.30
N VAL A 194 21.73 37.30 -6.02
CA VAL A 194 22.72 37.91 -5.13
C VAL A 194 23.39 39.10 -5.81
N ARG A 195 23.57 40.17 -5.02
CA ARG A 195 24.12 41.46 -5.45
C ARG A 195 25.53 41.34 -6.07
N VAL A 196 25.79 42.18 -7.08
CA VAL A 196 26.97 42.12 -7.97
C VAL A 196 28.20 42.86 -7.41
N ASP A 197 28.02 43.63 -6.33
CA ASP A 197 29.04 44.50 -5.72
C ASP A 197 29.76 43.90 -4.50
N GLN A 198 29.40 42.67 -4.08
CA GLN A 198 30.01 42.03 -2.91
C GLN A 198 30.29 40.55 -3.17
N THR A 199 31.39 40.05 -2.59
CA THR A 199 31.82 38.65 -2.72
C THR A 199 31.51 37.90 -1.44
N HIS A 200 30.87 36.74 -1.54
CA HIS A 200 30.59 35.90 -0.38
C HIS A 200 31.83 35.05 -0.03
N ARG A 201 32.57 34.59 -1.05
CA ARG A 201 33.80 33.76 -0.95
C ARG A 201 33.61 32.40 -0.25
N ASN A 202 32.36 32.02 0.00
CA ASN A 202 31.99 30.77 0.69
C ASN A 202 30.58 30.34 0.27
N CYS A 203 30.30 30.40 -1.04
CA CYS A 203 29.02 30.01 -1.64
C CYS A 203 28.86 28.47 -1.62
N LYS A 204 28.35 27.92 -0.53
CA LYS A 204 28.11 26.47 -0.36
C LYS A 204 26.75 26.21 0.28
N PHE A 205 26.22 25.01 0.08
CA PHE A 205 24.85 24.66 0.46
C PHE A 205 24.54 24.84 1.95
N ASN A 206 25.52 24.68 2.85
CA ASN A 206 25.31 24.84 4.30
C ASN A 206 25.38 26.30 4.80
N ASN A 207 25.59 27.25 3.88
CA ASN A 207 25.51 28.69 4.11
C ASN A 207 24.23 29.31 3.54
N ILE A 208 23.29 28.49 3.10
CA ILE A 208 21.95 28.91 2.69
C ILE A 208 20.96 28.35 3.70
N MET A 209 20.08 29.20 4.20
CA MET A 209 19.03 28.83 5.14
C MET A 209 17.68 29.37 4.67
N MET A 210 16.60 28.85 5.23
CA MET A 210 15.22 29.17 4.86
C MET A 210 14.46 29.71 6.05
N ASP A 211 13.68 30.78 5.84
CA ASP A 211 12.62 31.13 6.78
C ASP A 211 11.44 30.16 6.59
N ALA A 212 11.37 29.17 7.46
CA ALA A 212 10.37 28.12 7.42
C ALA A 212 9.02 28.54 8.00
N LYS A 213 8.89 29.72 8.63
CA LYS A 213 7.65 30.15 9.30
C LYS A 213 6.41 30.02 8.43
N PRO A 214 6.41 30.41 7.13
CA PRO A 214 5.22 30.29 6.29
C PRO A 214 4.72 28.85 6.11
N ILE A 215 5.61 27.86 6.19
CA ILE A 215 5.27 26.46 5.97
C ILE A 215 5.02 25.68 7.26
N GLN A 216 5.35 26.21 8.44
CA GLN A 216 5.18 25.53 9.73
C GLN A 216 3.72 25.50 10.17
N ALA A 217 3.13 24.30 10.30
CA ALA A 217 1.77 24.12 10.83
C ALA A 217 1.74 23.92 12.36
N THR A 218 2.91 23.70 12.97
CA THR A 218 3.13 23.51 14.40
C THR A 218 4.37 24.26 14.83
N SER A 219 4.48 24.62 16.11
CA SER A 219 5.74 25.13 16.66
C SER A 219 6.82 24.04 16.56
N VAL A 220 7.91 24.34 15.87
CA VAL A 220 8.99 23.37 15.55
C VAL A 220 10.16 23.51 16.51
N HIS A 221 10.84 22.41 16.80
CA HIS A 221 12.05 22.42 17.62
C HIS A 221 13.22 23.14 16.91
N PRO A 222 13.90 24.10 17.55
CA PRO A 222 14.95 24.91 16.91
C PRO A 222 16.15 24.14 16.37
N LEU A 223 16.48 23.00 16.97
CA LEU A 223 17.61 22.15 16.57
C LEU A 223 17.19 20.83 15.92
N ASP A 224 15.89 20.53 15.88
CA ASP A 224 15.37 19.32 15.24
C ASP A 224 14.08 19.66 14.50
N ALA A 225 14.24 20.08 13.25
CA ALA A 225 13.14 20.49 12.39
C ALA A 225 12.07 19.40 12.23
N LYS A 226 12.37 18.12 12.49
CA LYS A 226 11.40 17.03 12.37
C LYS A 226 10.44 16.94 13.54
N ARG A 227 10.66 17.68 14.62
CA ARG A 227 9.92 17.56 15.87
C ARG A 227 9.18 18.83 16.26
N THR A 228 8.06 18.69 16.96
CA THR A 228 7.43 19.80 17.65
C THR A 228 8.38 20.42 18.67
N ARG A 229 8.14 21.66 19.05
CA ARG A 229 9.02 22.42 19.95
C ARG A 229 9.34 21.74 21.28
N ASP A 230 8.41 20.96 21.80
CA ASP A 230 8.56 20.16 23.03
C ASP A 230 9.12 18.74 22.77
N ALA A 231 9.54 18.47 21.54
CA ALA A 231 9.99 17.18 21.02
C ALA A 231 9.00 16.01 21.21
N ALA A 232 7.74 16.29 21.55
CA ALA A 232 6.74 15.28 21.88
C ALA A 232 6.18 14.56 20.64
N ASP A 233 6.03 15.28 19.53
CA ASP A 233 5.43 14.79 18.29
C ASP A 233 6.29 15.21 17.08
N ASP A 234 5.94 14.69 15.90
CA ASP A 234 6.56 15.11 14.64
C ASP A 234 6.01 16.46 14.16
N ALA A 235 6.90 17.34 13.72
CA ALA A 235 6.55 18.65 13.15
C ALA A 235 5.79 18.48 11.84
N ARG A 236 4.75 19.30 11.66
CA ARG A 236 3.96 19.32 10.42
C ARG A 236 4.27 20.55 9.59
N TYR A 237 4.42 20.32 8.29
CA TYR A 237 4.70 21.34 7.30
C TYR A 237 3.62 21.38 6.22
N SER A 238 3.48 22.52 5.59
CA SER A 238 2.74 22.71 4.34
C SER A 238 3.70 22.82 3.15
N THR A 239 3.18 22.83 1.92
CA THR A 239 4.00 22.93 0.69
C THR A 239 4.42 24.38 0.41
N ARG A 240 5.66 24.57 -0.04
CA ARG A 240 6.18 25.88 -0.47
C ARG A 240 5.41 26.44 -1.67
N THR A 241 4.84 25.56 -2.51
CA THR A 241 3.94 25.95 -3.60
C THR A 241 2.73 26.74 -3.11
N ARG A 242 2.22 26.42 -1.91
CA ARG A 242 1.07 27.11 -1.31
C ARG A 242 1.49 28.27 -0.41
N ASN A 243 2.55 28.06 0.37
CA ASN A 243 3.08 29.04 1.31
C ASN A 243 4.56 29.31 0.97
N PRO A 244 4.84 30.31 0.11
CA PRO A 244 6.19 30.66 -0.32
C PRO A 244 7.11 30.98 0.86
N VAL A 245 8.40 30.66 0.71
CA VAL A 245 9.43 30.83 1.76
C VAL A 245 10.58 31.65 1.22
N LYS A 246 11.23 32.43 2.10
CA LYS A 246 12.43 33.19 1.74
C LYS A 246 13.70 32.43 2.11
N TYR A 247 14.69 32.46 1.22
CA TYR A 247 16.02 31.91 1.45
C TYR A 247 17.03 33.00 1.73
N TYR A 248 17.99 32.70 2.60
CA TYR A 248 18.99 33.64 3.07
C TYR A 248 20.39 33.04 3.06
N TRP A 249 21.35 33.82 2.58
CA TRP A 249 22.78 33.62 2.80
C TRP A 249 23.15 34.01 4.24
N ILE A 250 23.94 33.14 4.85
CA ILE A 250 24.47 33.26 6.20
C ILE A 250 25.99 33.09 6.17
N ASP A 251 26.65 33.44 7.28
CA ASP A 251 28.09 33.22 7.49
C ASP A 251 28.98 34.07 6.57
N PHE A 252 29.11 35.36 6.90
CA PHE A 252 29.89 36.34 6.12
C PHE A 252 31.34 36.49 6.61
N ASP A 253 31.84 35.50 7.37
CA ASP A 253 33.19 35.50 7.95
C ASP A 253 34.31 35.58 6.91
N LEU A 254 34.08 35.09 5.69
CA LEU A 254 35.04 35.13 4.58
C LEU A 254 34.65 36.11 3.48
N SER A 255 33.52 36.81 3.62
CA SER A 255 33.03 37.73 2.59
C SER A 255 33.99 38.91 2.41
N GLY A 256 33.81 39.70 1.36
CA GLY A 256 34.60 40.90 1.11
C GLY A 256 33.82 41.91 0.29
N GLU A 257 33.94 43.18 0.70
CA GLU A 257 33.45 44.32 -0.06
C GLU A 257 34.49 44.76 -1.09
N HIS A 258 34.02 45.13 -2.28
CA HIS A 258 34.87 45.66 -3.34
C HIS A 258 34.35 47.02 -3.79
N ASP A 259 35.25 48.00 -3.86
CA ASP A 259 34.96 49.28 -4.50
C ASP A 259 35.35 49.20 -5.98
N PRO A 260 34.38 49.28 -6.92
CA PRO A 260 34.66 49.25 -8.36
C PRO A 260 35.66 50.30 -8.83
N ALA A 261 35.86 51.40 -8.08
CA ALA A 261 36.83 52.45 -8.38
C ALA A 261 38.29 52.02 -8.13
N THR A 262 38.54 50.95 -7.36
CA THR A 262 39.88 50.53 -6.90
C THR A 262 40.60 49.53 -7.82
N GLY A 263 39.99 49.13 -8.94
CA GLY A 263 40.55 48.14 -9.87
C GLY A 263 39.96 46.73 -9.66
N PRO A 264 40.51 45.66 -10.27
CA PRO A 264 39.97 44.31 -10.17
C PRO A 264 40.12 43.74 -8.75
N ALA A 265 39.09 43.05 -8.26
CA ALA A 265 38.97 42.54 -6.89
C ALA A 265 39.84 41.31 -6.59
N LEU A 266 41.11 41.29 -6.98
CA LEU A 266 41.96 40.09 -6.94
C LEU A 266 42.32 39.66 -5.50
N VAL A 267 42.21 38.35 -5.19
CA VAL A 267 42.44 37.76 -3.86
C VAL A 267 43.33 36.51 -3.94
N GLU A 268 44.12 36.25 -2.90
CA GLU A 268 44.93 35.02 -2.81
C GLU A 268 44.04 33.75 -2.78
N PRO A 269 44.40 32.68 -3.50
CA PRO A 269 43.61 31.45 -3.57
C PRO A 269 43.66 30.65 -2.25
N GLY A 270 42.64 29.81 -2.00
CA GLY A 270 42.61 28.89 -0.84
C GLY A 270 41.63 29.26 0.29
N TYR A 271 40.60 30.06 -0.01
CA TYR A 271 39.51 30.41 0.91
C TYR A 271 38.22 29.64 0.60
N GLY A 272 37.33 29.53 1.59
CA GLY A 272 36.05 28.82 1.42
C GLY A 272 36.27 27.30 1.36
N GLY A 273 35.56 26.54 2.20
CA GLY A 273 35.81 25.09 2.38
C GLY A 273 35.52 24.20 1.16
N THR A 274 35.20 24.77 -0.01
CA THR A 274 34.87 24.05 -1.25
C THR A 274 36.16 23.57 -1.92
N ARG A 275 36.40 22.26 -1.86
CA ARG A 275 37.54 21.63 -2.56
C ARG A 275 37.21 21.52 -4.06
N GLY A 276 38.15 21.90 -4.92
CA GLY A 276 38.03 21.70 -6.38
C GLY A 276 37.84 22.96 -7.22
N VAL A 277 37.89 24.16 -6.64
CA VAL A 277 38.00 25.42 -7.41
C VAL A 277 39.27 25.36 -8.27
N PRO A 278 39.17 25.44 -9.61
CA PRO A 278 40.32 25.29 -10.51
C PRO A 278 41.48 26.24 -10.22
N GLU A 279 41.15 27.47 -9.83
CA GLU A 279 42.11 28.53 -9.51
C GLU A 279 42.95 28.21 -8.27
N PHE A 280 42.43 27.42 -7.34
CA PHE A 280 43.13 27.09 -6.10
C PHE A 280 44.23 26.03 -6.27
N ALA A 281 44.29 25.38 -7.44
CA ALA A 281 45.39 24.48 -7.78
C ALA A 281 46.71 25.25 -8.05
N PHE A 282 46.64 26.56 -8.30
CA PHE A 282 47.79 27.41 -8.60
C PHE A 282 47.96 28.47 -7.51
N SER A 283 48.67 28.11 -6.42
CA SER A 283 48.79 28.95 -5.21
C SER A 283 49.56 30.26 -5.41
N ASP A 284 50.14 30.49 -6.59
CA ASP A 284 50.97 31.65 -6.93
C ASP A 284 50.22 32.77 -7.69
N ARG A 285 48.93 32.58 -8.02
CA ARG A 285 48.15 33.54 -8.81
C ARG A 285 46.94 34.07 -8.04
N MET A 286 46.79 35.40 -8.01
CA MET A 286 45.56 36.01 -7.49
C MET A 286 44.36 35.63 -8.37
N CYS A 287 43.22 35.38 -7.75
CA CYS A 287 41.98 34.98 -8.42
C CYS A 287 40.89 36.04 -8.29
N ASP A 288 39.95 36.06 -9.23
CA ASP A 288 38.74 36.89 -9.15
C ASP A 288 37.71 36.20 -8.23
N PRO A 289 37.42 36.72 -7.02
CA PRO A 289 36.49 36.13 -6.08
C PRO A 289 35.05 36.08 -6.61
N PHE A 290 34.66 36.95 -7.54
CA PHE A 290 33.33 36.88 -8.16
C PHE A 290 33.22 35.68 -9.10
N ALA A 291 34.28 35.37 -9.85
CA ALA A 291 34.33 34.18 -10.70
C ALA A 291 34.36 32.89 -9.85
N VAL A 292 35.02 32.93 -8.69
CA VAL A 292 35.02 31.82 -7.72
C VAL A 292 33.63 31.62 -7.12
N ASP A 293 32.91 32.69 -6.77
CA ASP A 293 31.52 32.59 -6.26
C ASP A 293 30.57 32.00 -7.32
N VAL A 294 30.69 32.40 -8.59
CA VAL A 294 29.93 31.80 -9.71
C VAL A 294 30.21 30.30 -9.84
N TRP A 295 31.48 29.92 -9.76
CA TRP A 295 31.88 28.51 -9.83
C TRP A 295 31.36 27.71 -8.64
N CYS A 296 31.50 28.24 -7.42
CA CYS A 296 31.04 27.59 -6.20
C CYS A 296 29.52 27.37 -6.24
N LEU A 297 28.76 28.37 -6.68
CA LEU A 297 27.31 28.29 -6.82
C LEU A 297 26.90 27.30 -7.93
N GLY A 298 27.60 27.33 -9.07
CA GLY A 298 27.39 26.37 -10.16
C GLY A 298 27.70 24.94 -9.71
N ASN A 299 28.79 24.73 -8.98
CA ASN A 299 29.19 23.44 -8.46
C ASN A 299 28.20 22.92 -7.41
N MET A 300 27.67 23.81 -6.56
CA MET A 300 26.61 23.46 -5.62
C MET A 300 25.39 22.90 -6.36
N VAL A 301 24.87 23.59 -7.38
CA VAL A 301 23.74 23.10 -8.20
C VAL A 301 24.11 21.81 -8.95
N ARG A 302 25.37 21.68 -9.37
CA ARG A 302 25.91 20.47 -10.01
C ARG A 302 25.79 19.27 -9.08
N GLU A 303 26.34 19.38 -7.87
CA GLU A 303 26.46 18.27 -6.91
C GLU A 303 25.15 17.95 -6.18
N THR A 304 24.32 18.95 -5.85
CA THR A 304 23.10 18.72 -5.04
C THR A 304 21.86 18.46 -5.88
N MET A 305 21.87 18.80 -7.17
CA MET A 305 20.66 18.72 -8.01
C MET A 305 20.86 17.97 -9.34
N THR A 306 21.81 18.38 -10.17
CA THR A 306 21.83 17.95 -11.60
C THR A 306 22.68 16.71 -11.87
N GLN A 307 23.85 16.58 -11.27
CA GLN A 307 24.73 15.41 -11.41
C GLN A 307 24.66 14.48 -10.20
N GLY A 308 24.34 15.03 -9.03
CA GLY A 308 24.39 14.29 -7.76
C GLY A 308 25.82 14.15 -7.23
N SER A 309 25.93 13.65 -6.01
CA SER A 309 27.17 13.32 -5.31
C SER A 309 27.01 11.99 -4.57
N GLU A 310 28.03 11.58 -3.80
CA GLU A 310 27.92 10.43 -2.88
C GLU A 310 26.82 10.63 -1.82
N TYR A 311 26.54 11.89 -1.46
CA TYR A 311 25.59 12.25 -0.41
C TYR A 311 24.22 12.66 -0.94
N ASP A 312 24.16 13.23 -2.15
CA ASP A 312 22.96 13.84 -2.71
C ASP A 312 22.61 13.18 -4.06
N PRO A 313 21.39 12.63 -4.22
CA PRO A 313 21.05 11.96 -5.46
C PRO A 313 20.81 12.95 -6.60
N LYS A 314 21.16 12.55 -7.82
CA LYS A 314 20.76 13.25 -9.03
C LYS A 314 19.25 13.40 -9.11
N ILE A 315 18.73 14.58 -9.44
CA ILE A 315 17.30 14.85 -9.52
C ILE A 315 16.79 14.78 -10.97
N GLN A 316 15.73 14.02 -11.17
CA GLN A 316 15.05 13.92 -12.45
C GLN A 316 14.32 15.23 -12.76
N GLY A 317 14.59 15.77 -13.93
CA GLY A 317 13.81 16.86 -14.49
C GLY A 317 14.48 18.23 -14.45
N LEU A 318 15.67 18.35 -13.83
CA LEU A 318 16.46 19.57 -13.80
C LEU A 318 17.52 19.67 -14.92
N GLN A 319 17.50 18.75 -15.90
CA GLN A 319 18.49 18.70 -16.98
C GLN A 319 18.51 19.96 -17.87
N PHE A 320 17.46 20.77 -17.84
CA PHE A 320 17.44 22.06 -18.55
C PHE A 320 18.48 23.06 -18.00
N LEU A 321 19.03 22.82 -16.81
CA LEU A 321 20.08 23.62 -16.19
C LEU A 321 21.49 23.20 -16.61
N ASP A 322 21.67 22.01 -17.19
CA ASP A 322 23.00 21.40 -17.42
C ASP A 322 23.93 22.34 -18.20
N GLY A 323 23.43 23.02 -19.24
CA GLY A 323 24.22 23.97 -20.03
C GLY A 323 24.64 25.21 -19.24
N LEU A 324 23.74 25.78 -18.43
CA LEU A 324 24.06 26.94 -17.59
C LEU A 324 25.08 26.58 -16.50
N VAL A 325 24.90 25.42 -15.87
CA VAL A 325 25.80 24.91 -14.83
C VAL A 325 27.19 24.60 -15.40
N ALA A 326 27.26 24.05 -16.61
CA ALA A 326 28.53 23.83 -17.31
C ALA A 326 29.30 25.14 -17.53
N ASP A 327 28.61 26.19 -17.99
CA ASP A 327 29.21 27.52 -18.19
C ASP A 327 29.66 28.15 -16.85
N MET A 328 28.85 28.03 -15.79
CA MET A 328 29.21 28.52 -14.44
C MET A 328 30.42 27.78 -13.85
N THR A 329 30.59 26.51 -14.19
CA THR A 329 31.66 25.65 -13.65
C THR A 329 32.85 25.48 -14.61
N ALA A 330 32.97 26.34 -15.62
CA ALA A 330 34.09 26.33 -16.57
C ALA A 330 35.44 26.45 -15.84
N ALA A 331 36.44 25.70 -16.31
CA ALA A 331 37.79 25.71 -15.71
C ALA A 331 38.46 27.09 -15.84
N ASP A 332 38.27 27.76 -16.97
CA ASP A 332 38.72 29.12 -17.20
C ASP A 332 37.76 30.12 -16.51
N PRO A 333 38.21 30.93 -15.53
CA PRO A 333 37.37 31.92 -14.87
C PRO A 333 36.84 33.00 -15.82
N ALA A 334 37.57 33.33 -16.90
CA ALA A 334 37.14 34.34 -17.86
C ALA A 334 35.99 33.85 -18.77
N ALA A 335 35.83 32.53 -18.91
CA ALA A 335 34.75 31.91 -19.67
C ALA A 335 33.43 31.83 -18.87
N ARG A 336 33.47 32.06 -17.55
CA ARG A 336 32.28 31.98 -16.69
C ARG A 336 31.38 33.20 -16.89
N PRO A 337 30.04 33.03 -16.91
CA PRO A 337 29.11 34.15 -16.99
C PRO A 337 29.14 34.97 -15.70
N ARG A 338 28.87 36.27 -15.80
CA ARG A 338 28.64 37.11 -14.61
C ARG A 338 27.31 36.73 -13.96
N MET A 339 27.12 36.95 -12.65
CA MET A 339 25.85 36.62 -11.98
C MET A 339 24.61 37.25 -12.63
N ARG A 340 24.71 38.48 -13.15
CA ARG A 340 23.63 39.11 -13.93
C ARG A 340 23.24 38.31 -15.20
N GLU A 341 24.24 37.70 -15.85
CA GLU A 341 24.04 36.85 -17.03
C GLU A 341 23.50 35.49 -16.62
N VAL A 342 23.93 34.95 -15.48
CA VAL A 342 23.34 33.73 -14.87
C VAL A 342 21.85 33.94 -14.62
N VAL A 343 21.46 35.03 -13.94
CA VAL A 343 20.05 35.36 -13.67
C VAL A 343 19.24 35.52 -14.96
N ALA A 344 19.77 36.23 -15.96
CA ALA A 344 19.10 36.42 -17.24
C ALA A 344 18.91 35.10 -18.02
N ARG A 345 19.96 34.27 -18.08
CA ARG A 345 19.93 32.95 -18.73
C ARG A 345 18.99 31.99 -18.01
N PHE A 346 19.05 31.95 -16.68
CA PHE A 346 18.15 31.14 -15.85
C PHE A 346 16.69 31.55 -16.07
N SER A 347 16.39 32.85 -16.03
CA SER A 347 15.03 33.37 -16.28
C SER A 347 14.51 32.95 -17.66
N LYS A 348 15.36 33.01 -18.70
CA LYS A 348 15.02 32.55 -20.06
C LYS A 348 14.74 31.05 -20.11
N LEU A 349 15.53 30.23 -19.42
CA LEU A 349 15.32 28.78 -19.34
C LEU A 349 13.99 28.45 -18.65
N VAL A 350 13.69 29.11 -17.53
CA VAL A 350 12.45 28.92 -16.77
C VAL A 350 11.23 29.34 -17.59
N ALA A 351 11.30 30.45 -18.32
CA ALA A 351 10.23 30.91 -19.20
C ALA A 351 9.87 29.90 -20.32
N GLY A 352 10.83 29.03 -20.70
CA GLY A 352 10.60 27.95 -21.66
C GLY A 352 9.93 26.69 -21.07
N LEU A 353 9.73 26.60 -19.75
CA LEU A 353 9.16 25.43 -19.10
C LEU A 353 7.63 25.46 -19.10
N SER A 354 7.01 24.33 -19.41
CA SER A 354 5.56 24.18 -19.28
C SER A 354 5.11 24.15 -17.81
N GLN A 355 3.86 24.57 -17.55
CA GLN A 355 3.22 24.43 -16.24
C GLN A 355 3.23 22.97 -15.74
N ARG A 356 3.06 22.00 -16.64
CA ARG A 356 3.17 20.57 -16.32
C ARG A 356 4.58 20.21 -15.84
N LYS A 357 5.63 20.78 -16.45
CA LYS A 357 7.01 20.55 -16.04
C LYS A 357 7.29 21.17 -14.67
N LEU A 358 6.88 22.41 -14.44
CA LEU A 358 7.03 23.08 -13.14
C LEU A 358 6.31 22.33 -12.02
N ARG A 359 5.12 21.77 -12.29
CA ARG A 359 4.38 20.93 -11.34
C ARG A 359 4.86 19.50 -11.24
N SER A 360 5.84 19.07 -12.03
CA SER A 360 6.34 17.69 -11.95
C SER A 360 7.10 17.47 -10.64
N ARG A 361 7.21 16.19 -10.22
CA ARG A 361 7.86 15.82 -8.96
C ARG A 361 9.34 16.21 -8.96
N TYR A 362 9.81 16.74 -7.83
CA TYR A 362 11.23 16.75 -7.49
C TYR A 362 11.60 15.34 -6.99
N ALA A 363 12.16 14.49 -7.87
CA ALA A 363 12.41 13.08 -7.57
C ALA A 363 13.84 12.66 -7.92
N ALA A 364 14.45 11.85 -7.06
CA ALA A 364 15.78 11.27 -7.30
C ALA A 364 15.77 10.28 -8.47
N VAL A 365 16.82 10.31 -9.29
CA VAL A 365 17.12 9.29 -10.30
C VAL A 365 17.49 8.00 -9.57
N GLY A 366 16.88 6.88 -9.97
CA GLY A 366 17.01 5.61 -9.27
C GLY A 366 16.05 5.45 -8.08
N GLU A 367 15.04 6.33 -7.94
CA GLU A 367 13.94 6.09 -7.00
C GLU A 367 13.34 4.69 -7.23
N ASN A 368 13.05 3.99 -6.13
CA ASN A 368 12.51 2.64 -6.16
C ASN A 368 11.31 2.55 -7.12
N VAL A 369 11.49 1.75 -8.18
CA VAL A 369 10.53 1.56 -9.28
C VAL A 369 9.16 1.06 -8.79
N LEU A 370 9.10 0.41 -7.63
CA LEU A 370 7.86 -0.04 -7.01
C LEU A 370 7.10 1.13 -6.36
N CYS A 371 7.80 2.10 -5.77
CA CYS A 371 7.19 3.22 -5.02
C CYS A 371 6.94 4.46 -5.89
N ALA A 372 7.73 4.64 -6.97
CA ALA A 372 7.68 5.81 -7.83
C ALA A 372 6.29 6.06 -8.48
N PRO A 373 5.53 5.05 -8.94
CA PRO A 373 4.20 5.28 -9.51
C PRO A 373 3.17 5.82 -8.49
N PHE A 374 3.25 5.38 -7.23
CA PHE A 374 2.34 5.83 -6.16
C PHE A 374 2.59 7.27 -5.78
N LYS A 375 3.86 7.61 -5.51
CA LYS A 375 4.25 8.98 -5.20
C LYS A 375 3.89 9.91 -6.36
N SER A 376 4.03 9.44 -7.60
CA SER A 376 3.64 10.18 -8.81
C SER A 376 2.13 10.39 -8.92
N THR A 377 1.32 9.37 -8.64
CA THR A 377 -0.14 9.49 -8.68
C THR A 377 -0.66 10.44 -7.61
N ALA A 378 -0.24 10.24 -6.35
CA ALA A 378 -0.64 11.11 -5.24
C ALA A 378 -0.19 12.56 -5.46
N HIS A 379 1.02 12.74 -6.01
CA HIS A 379 1.52 14.05 -6.40
C HIS A 379 0.65 14.72 -7.46
N TRP A 380 0.32 14.03 -8.55
CA TRP A 380 -0.48 14.63 -9.62
C TRP A 380 -1.90 14.97 -9.18
N ILE A 381 -2.50 14.21 -8.25
CA ILE A 381 -3.77 14.56 -7.62
C ILE A 381 -3.63 15.89 -6.85
N ARG A 382 -2.62 16.01 -5.98
CA ARG A 382 -2.36 17.27 -5.23
C ARG A 382 -2.12 18.45 -6.17
N GLN A 383 -1.32 18.26 -7.22
CA GLN A 383 -1.01 19.31 -8.18
C GLN A 383 -2.22 19.70 -9.04
N ALA A 384 -3.13 18.76 -9.35
CA ALA A 384 -4.39 19.08 -10.00
C ALA A 384 -5.28 19.95 -9.08
N CYS A 385 -5.37 19.64 -7.78
CA CYS A 385 -6.10 20.47 -6.82
C CYS A 385 -5.53 21.90 -6.75
N LEU A 386 -4.20 22.03 -6.64
CA LEU A 386 -3.54 23.35 -6.63
C LEU A 386 -3.74 24.12 -7.93
N ALA A 387 -3.73 23.43 -9.08
CA ALA A 387 -4.00 24.05 -10.38
C ALA A 387 -5.44 24.55 -10.51
N VAL A 388 -6.42 23.77 -10.03
CA VAL A 388 -7.84 24.19 -9.98
C VAL A 388 -8.03 25.40 -9.06
N GLN A 389 -7.29 25.45 -7.96
CA GLN A 389 -7.25 26.60 -7.04
C GLN A 389 -6.47 27.80 -7.59
N GLN A 390 -5.99 27.73 -8.84
CA GLN A 390 -5.18 28.77 -9.48
C GLN A 390 -3.90 29.13 -8.71
N VAL A 391 -3.42 28.24 -7.83
CA VAL A 391 -2.15 28.41 -7.14
C VAL A 391 -1.03 28.30 -8.17
N PRO A 392 -0.16 29.30 -8.36
CA PRO A 392 0.94 29.27 -9.31
C PRO A 392 1.87 28.04 -9.13
N ALA A 393 2.46 27.53 -10.21
CA ALA A 393 3.38 26.39 -10.12
C ALA A 393 4.76 26.76 -9.55
N ILE A 394 5.17 28.02 -9.71
CA ILE A 394 6.32 28.62 -9.02
C ILE A 394 5.73 29.46 -7.88
N PRO A 395 6.13 29.25 -6.62
CA PRO A 395 5.72 30.09 -5.49
C PRO A 395 5.82 31.59 -5.81
N LEU A 396 4.76 32.38 -5.53
CA LEU A 396 4.75 33.83 -5.75
C LEU A 396 4.87 34.60 -4.43
N HIS A 397 5.85 35.47 -4.34
CA HIS A 397 6.06 36.37 -3.18
C HIS A 397 5.33 37.70 -3.44
N THR A 398 4.08 37.84 -3.04
CA THR A 398 3.35 39.12 -3.08
C THR A 398 3.36 39.80 -1.71
N ASP A 399 3.82 41.04 -1.63
CA ASP A 399 3.89 41.85 -0.39
C ASP A 399 2.53 42.39 0.10
N THR A 400 1.42 41.73 -0.19
CA THR A 400 0.09 42.14 0.28
C THR A 400 -0.62 40.98 0.95
N ASP A 401 -1.08 41.19 2.19
CA ASP A 401 -1.95 40.34 3.01
C ASP A 401 -3.32 39.97 2.38
N ALA A 402 -3.45 40.02 1.05
CA ALA A 402 -4.57 39.48 0.32
C ALA A 402 -4.38 37.97 0.16
N GLY A 403 -4.78 37.19 1.16
CA GLY A 403 -4.89 35.74 1.03
C GLY A 403 -5.71 35.35 -0.21
N PRO A 404 -5.42 34.19 -0.85
CA PRO A 404 -6.14 33.77 -2.05
C PRO A 404 -7.64 33.72 -1.78
N GLN A 405 -8.44 34.40 -2.60
CA GLN A 405 -9.90 34.35 -2.52
C GLN A 405 -10.36 32.89 -2.65
N LEU A 406 -11.05 32.38 -1.63
CA LEU A 406 -11.61 31.03 -1.68
C LEU A 406 -12.56 30.91 -2.88
N PRO A 407 -12.54 29.79 -3.62
CA PRO A 407 -13.48 29.56 -4.69
C PRO A 407 -14.92 29.54 -4.15
N SER A 408 -15.88 29.91 -4.99
CA SER A 408 -17.31 29.94 -4.63
C SER A 408 -17.77 28.63 -3.95
N GLN A 409 -18.71 28.74 -3.01
CA GLN A 409 -19.22 27.64 -2.18
C GLN A 409 -19.63 26.40 -3.00
N GLY A 410 -20.10 26.58 -4.24
CA GLY A 410 -20.47 25.49 -5.15
C GLY A 410 -19.28 24.70 -5.71
N ALA A 411 -18.15 25.35 -6.00
CA ALA A 411 -16.93 24.67 -6.43
C ALA A 411 -16.25 23.92 -5.27
N LEU A 412 -16.32 24.49 -4.05
CA LEU A 412 -15.88 23.80 -2.84
C LEU A 412 -16.74 22.58 -2.53
N GLN A 413 -18.06 22.64 -2.66
CA GLN A 413 -18.95 21.49 -2.40
C GLN A 413 -18.71 20.32 -3.36
N GLU A 414 -18.47 20.57 -4.65
CA GLU A 414 -18.12 19.53 -5.61
C GLU A 414 -16.71 18.96 -5.35
N LEU A 415 -15.74 19.80 -4.97
CA LEU A 415 -14.41 19.36 -4.57
C LEU A 415 -14.42 18.56 -3.26
N PHE A 416 -15.24 18.95 -2.28
CA PHE A 416 -15.44 18.23 -1.01
C PHE A 416 -16.18 16.92 -1.19
N LYS A 417 -17.09 16.81 -2.17
CA LYS A 417 -17.68 15.52 -2.58
C LYS A 417 -16.62 14.59 -3.15
N VAL A 418 -15.80 15.07 -4.08
CA VAL A 418 -14.71 14.27 -4.67
C VAL A 418 -13.64 13.91 -3.64
N LEU A 419 -13.30 14.83 -2.71
CA LEU A 419 -12.30 14.61 -1.66
C LEU A 419 -12.81 13.76 -0.49
N SER A 420 -14.09 13.85 -0.12
CA SER A 420 -14.72 12.97 0.88
C SER A 420 -14.89 11.54 0.37
N GLU A 421 -15.13 11.36 -0.94
CA GLU A 421 -15.12 10.05 -1.59
C GLU A 421 -13.70 9.48 -1.72
N LEU A 422 -12.67 10.33 -1.75
CA LEU A 422 -11.24 9.97 -1.68
C LEU A 422 -10.67 9.86 -0.25
N GLN A 423 -11.46 10.11 0.81
CA GLN A 423 -10.96 10.01 2.20
C GLN A 423 -10.42 8.61 2.56
N SER A 424 -10.86 7.57 1.84
CA SER A 424 -10.31 6.22 1.97
C SER A 424 -8.88 6.08 1.43
N LEU A 425 -8.48 6.94 0.47
CA LEU A 425 -7.11 7.06 -0.05
C LEU A 425 -6.23 7.94 0.86
N ILE A 426 -6.81 8.98 1.47
CA ILE A 426 -6.07 9.90 2.37
C ILE A 426 -5.83 9.27 3.75
N ALA A 427 -6.82 8.59 4.33
CA ALA A 427 -6.66 7.88 5.60
C ALA A 427 -5.66 6.70 5.50
N LEU A 428 -5.56 6.07 4.33
CA LEU A 428 -4.59 5.01 4.03
C LEU A 428 -3.19 5.57 3.74
N ASN A 429 -3.09 6.76 3.12
CA ASN A 429 -1.82 7.48 2.93
C ASN A 429 -1.21 7.95 4.25
N ILE A 430 -2.03 8.31 5.24
CA ILE A 430 -1.56 8.72 6.57
C ILE A 430 -0.94 7.52 7.30
N LEU A 431 -1.54 6.32 7.18
CA LEU A 431 -1.00 5.09 7.75
C LEU A 431 0.30 4.58 7.09
N VAL A 432 0.55 4.93 5.82
CA VAL A 432 1.80 4.59 5.09
C VAL A 432 2.88 5.66 5.31
N SER A 433 2.48 6.94 5.36
CA SER A 433 3.35 8.06 5.74
C SER A 433 3.82 7.97 7.19
N SER A 434 2.99 7.49 8.11
CA SER A 434 3.36 7.24 9.51
C SER A 434 4.37 6.10 9.68
N ALA A 435 4.48 5.20 8.69
CA ALA A 435 5.48 4.13 8.70
C ALA A 435 6.85 4.59 8.15
N HIS A 436 6.94 5.74 7.46
CA HIS A 436 8.18 6.26 6.85
C HIS A 436 8.41 7.78 7.11
N GLY A 437 7.82 8.35 8.15
CA GLY A 437 8.20 9.65 8.72
C GLY A 437 7.98 10.89 7.85
N LEU A 438 6.95 10.93 6.98
CA LEU A 438 6.57 12.16 6.26
C LEU A 438 5.05 12.27 6.11
N GLU A 439 4.36 12.79 7.13
CA GLU A 439 2.94 13.16 7.08
C GLU A 439 2.77 14.62 6.63
N TYR A 440 2.10 14.83 5.49
CA TYR A 440 1.61 16.13 5.05
C TYR A 440 0.08 16.13 5.02
N ASP A 441 -0.49 16.98 5.88
CA ASP A 441 -1.82 17.60 5.84
C ASP A 441 -3.07 16.74 6.22
N ARG A 442 -3.53 16.94 7.47
CA ARG A 442 -4.90 16.65 7.97
C ARG A 442 -5.52 17.96 8.47
N GLN A 443 -6.07 18.78 7.59
CA GLN A 443 -6.98 19.86 7.98
C GLN A 443 -8.24 19.85 7.12
N MET A 444 -9.17 18.91 7.38
CA MET A 444 -10.55 18.99 6.87
C MET A 444 -11.60 18.31 7.78
N LEU A 445 -11.42 18.32 9.12
CA LEU A 445 -12.46 17.86 10.05
C LEU A 445 -12.64 18.86 11.22
N PRO A 446 -13.89 19.18 11.62
CA PRO A 446 -14.14 20.01 12.80
C PRO A 446 -13.69 19.27 14.06
N GLN A 447 -13.05 20.01 14.98
CA GLN A 447 -12.62 19.49 16.28
C GLN A 447 -13.83 19.10 17.15
N ALA A 448 -13.89 17.83 17.56
CA ALA A 448 -14.77 17.37 18.63
C ALA A 448 -13.92 16.89 19.82
N ALA A 449 -14.37 17.19 21.02
CA ALA A 449 -13.64 17.13 22.29
C ALA A 449 -13.01 15.78 22.65
N THR A 450 -11.81 15.81 23.22
CA THR A 450 -11.04 14.67 23.74
C THR A 450 -11.36 14.35 25.21
N PRO A 451 -11.56 13.07 25.61
CA PRO A 451 -11.49 12.62 26.99
C PRO A 451 -10.06 12.12 27.36
N PRO A 452 -9.73 11.95 28.67
CA PRO A 452 -8.35 11.89 29.16
C PRO A 452 -7.66 10.53 28.98
N ARG A 453 -6.32 10.62 29.00
CA ARG A 453 -5.29 9.62 28.69
C ARG A 453 -5.28 8.44 29.67
N GLY A 454 -5.21 7.21 29.13
CA GLY A 454 -4.82 5.99 29.82
C GLY A 454 -4.09 5.04 28.88
N SER A 455 -2.82 4.77 29.21
CA SER A 455 -1.93 3.66 28.81
C SER A 455 -1.90 3.17 27.33
N ARG A 456 -0.72 3.32 26.69
CA ARG A 456 -0.33 2.54 25.50
C ARG A 456 1.01 1.82 25.72
N PRO A 457 1.15 0.56 25.23
CA PRO A 457 2.36 -0.24 25.34
C PRO A 457 3.33 -0.06 24.15
N VAL A 458 4.58 -0.46 24.42
CA VAL A 458 5.85 -0.26 23.69
C VAL A 458 5.98 -1.18 22.47
N SER A 459 6.49 -0.68 21.32
CA SER A 459 6.83 -1.49 20.14
C SER A 459 8.35 -1.61 19.93
N CYS A 460 8.87 -2.83 19.83
CA CYS A 460 10.23 -3.14 19.37
C CYS A 460 10.21 -3.56 17.89
N CYS A 461 11.13 -3.02 17.09
CA CYS A 461 11.44 -3.46 15.72
C CYS A 461 12.75 -4.27 15.72
N ALA A 462 12.76 -5.43 15.06
CA ALA A 462 13.95 -6.04 14.46
C ALA A 462 13.52 -7.13 13.47
N CYS A 463 13.88 -7.01 12.19
CA CYS A 463 14.00 -8.16 11.30
C CYS A 463 14.94 -7.86 10.13
N ALA A 464 15.98 -8.69 10.02
CA ALA A 464 17.02 -8.66 9.01
C ALA A 464 16.57 -9.36 7.72
N CYS A 465 17.05 -8.85 6.59
CA CYS A 465 16.88 -9.41 5.25
C CYS A 465 17.94 -10.49 4.96
N ALA A 466 17.54 -11.56 4.28
CA ALA A 466 18.45 -12.42 3.52
C ALA A 466 17.98 -12.46 2.06
N THR A 467 18.86 -12.04 1.18
CA THR A 467 18.72 -11.95 -0.27
C THR A 467 19.20 -13.24 -0.93
N HIS A 468 18.51 -13.70 -1.99
CA HIS A 468 19.07 -14.27 -3.23
C HIS A 468 17.96 -14.85 -4.11
N LEU A 469 17.84 -14.37 -5.37
CA LEU A 469 17.46 -15.13 -6.58
C LEU A 469 17.54 -14.21 -7.83
N PRO A 470 17.88 -14.75 -9.02
CA PRO A 470 18.32 -13.98 -10.18
C PRO A 470 17.21 -13.64 -11.19
N HIS A 471 17.56 -12.72 -12.09
CA HIS A 471 16.81 -12.16 -13.22
C HIS A 471 16.08 -13.17 -14.12
N HIS A 472 14.83 -12.86 -14.53
CA HIS A 472 14.36 -12.94 -15.93
C HIS A 472 13.02 -12.19 -16.15
N HIS A 473 12.84 -11.80 -17.41
CA HIS A 473 11.96 -10.83 -18.08
C HIS A 473 10.47 -10.64 -17.69
N ASP A 474 10.10 -9.36 -17.85
CA ASP A 474 8.82 -8.69 -18.13
C ASP A 474 7.54 -9.50 -18.45
N HIS A 475 6.44 -8.92 -17.96
CA HIS A 475 5.03 -9.14 -18.31
C HIS A 475 4.40 -10.48 -17.94
N ALA A 476 3.98 -10.63 -16.68
CA ALA A 476 2.82 -11.46 -16.31
C ALA A 476 2.26 -11.01 -14.95
N ASP A 477 0.95 -10.80 -14.87
CA ASP A 477 0.18 -10.76 -13.63
C ASP A 477 0.25 -12.14 -12.96
N SER A 478 1.34 -12.42 -12.23
CA SER A 478 1.47 -13.63 -11.43
C SER A 478 0.64 -13.49 -10.16
N ILE A 479 -0.58 -14.00 -10.22
CA ILE A 479 -1.47 -14.22 -9.08
C ILE A 479 -0.81 -15.28 -8.20
N VAL A 480 -0.03 -14.86 -7.19
CA VAL A 480 0.30 -15.73 -6.06
C VAL A 480 -0.99 -15.95 -5.28
N CYS A 481 -1.73 -16.99 -5.66
CA CYS A 481 -2.88 -17.49 -4.94
C CYS A 481 -2.36 -18.28 -3.73
N ILE A 482 -2.47 -17.71 -2.53
CA ILE A 482 -2.42 -18.53 -1.31
C ILE A 482 -3.77 -19.25 -1.29
N SER A 483 -3.77 -20.52 -1.68
CA SER A 483 -4.91 -21.40 -1.45
C SER A 483 -5.22 -21.38 0.04
N PHE A 484 -6.48 -21.12 0.39
CA PHE A 484 -6.97 -21.43 1.73
C PHE A 484 -6.54 -22.85 2.06
N SER A 485 -5.86 -23.05 3.19
CA SER A 485 -5.78 -24.37 3.79
C SER A 485 -7.20 -24.75 4.16
N ILE A 486 -7.86 -25.46 3.25
CA ILE A 486 -9.12 -26.13 3.51
C ILE A 486 -8.80 -27.15 4.61
N PRO A 487 -9.45 -27.09 5.79
CA PRO A 487 -9.33 -28.16 6.76
C PRO A 487 -9.83 -29.44 6.09
N THR A 488 -8.90 -30.31 5.70
CA THR A 488 -9.23 -31.64 5.22
C THR A 488 -9.56 -32.47 6.44
N ASP A 489 -10.84 -32.53 6.79
CA ASP A 489 -11.34 -33.56 7.68
C ASP A 489 -11.20 -34.92 6.96
N PRO A 490 -10.40 -35.89 7.46
CA PRO A 490 -10.15 -37.17 6.78
C PRO A 490 -11.41 -38.02 6.53
N GLU A 491 -12.52 -37.76 7.24
CA GLU A 491 -13.70 -38.65 7.29
C GLU A 491 -14.92 -38.20 6.45
N ASP A 492 -14.76 -37.19 5.58
CA ASP A 492 -15.86 -36.67 4.74
C ASP A 492 -15.98 -37.45 3.42
N ASN A 493 -17.16 -38.06 3.27
CA ASN A 493 -17.53 -39.01 2.22
C ASN A 493 -17.72 -38.38 0.82
N GLY A 494 -17.49 -37.07 0.65
CA GLY A 494 -17.51 -36.38 -0.65
C GLY A 494 -16.24 -36.58 -1.50
N LEU A 495 -15.79 -37.84 -1.64
CA LEU A 495 -14.53 -38.24 -2.28
C LEU A 495 -14.38 -37.70 -3.72
N ASP A 496 -15.45 -37.71 -4.51
CA ASP A 496 -15.43 -37.35 -5.94
C ASP A 496 -15.11 -35.85 -6.17
N GLN A 497 -15.64 -34.97 -5.32
CA GLN A 497 -15.46 -33.51 -5.44
C GLN A 497 -14.18 -33.00 -4.75
N ARG A 498 -13.70 -33.71 -3.70
CA ARG A 498 -12.39 -33.46 -3.08
C ARG A 498 -11.26 -33.69 -4.07
N MET A 499 -11.35 -34.74 -4.88
CA MET A 499 -10.37 -35.08 -5.91
C MET A 499 -10.34 -34.07 -7.07
N LEU A 500 -11.50 -33.53 -7.48
CA LEU A 500 -11.58 -32.41 -8.43
C LEU A 500 -10.87 -31.15 -7.90
N ASN A 501 -10.97 -30.89 -6.59
CA ASN A 501 -10.25 -29.81 -5.91
C ASN A 501 -8.76 -30.14 -5.64
N LEU A 502 -8.38 -31.40 -5.51
CA LEU A 502 -6.98 -31.84 -5.33
C LEU A 502 -6.18 -31.83 -6.64
N GLY A 503 -6.83 -32.04 -7.80
CA GLY A 503 -6.25 -31.76 -9.11
C GLY A 503 -5.74 -30.31 -9.24
N TYR A 504 -6.39 -29.37 -8.54
CA TYR A 504 -5.94 -27.99 -8.40
C TYR A 504 -4.69 -27.86 -7.49
N VAL A 505 -4.60 -28.63 -6.39
CA VAL A 505 -3.47 -28.61 -5.44
C VAL A 505 -2.19 -29.20 -6.06
N MET A 506 -2.28 -30.25 -6.87
CA MET A 506 -1.10 -30.85 -7.52
C MET A 506 -0.45 -29.93 -8.57
N SER A 507 -1.18 -28.94 -9.10
CA SER A 507 -0.63 -27.95 -10.05
C SER A 507 0.35 -26.96 -9.41
N TYR A 508 0.27 -26.76 -8.09
CA TYR A 508 1.08 -25.78 -7.35
C TYR A 508 2.44 -26.32 -6.91
N ASN A 509 2.66 -27.63 -6.99
CA ASN A 509 3.87 -28.26 -6.47
C ASN A 509 4.96 -28.47 -7.53
N LYS A 510 5.11 -27.51 -8.47
CA LYS A 510 6.24 -27.46 -9.42
C LYS A 510 7.59 -27.20 -8.72
N THR A 511 7.61 -26.94 -7.41
CA THR A 511 8.82 -26.69 -6.59
C THR A 511 9.29 -27.91 -5.78
N GLY A 512 8.73 -29.11 -5.99
CA GLY A 512 9.31 -30.34 -5.42
C GLY A 512 9.06 -30.59 -3.93
N GLY A 513 7.95 -30.08 -3.37
CA GLY A 513 7.55 -30.46 -2.01
C GLY A 513 6.98 -31.87 -1.97
N LEU A 514 7.68 -32.84 -1.37
CA LEU A 514 7.16 -34.18 -1.11
C LEU A 514 5.92 -34.11 -0.19
N PHE A 515 4.78 -34.63 -0.63
CA PHE A 515 3.62 -34.86 0.24
C PHE A 515 3.98 -35.95 1.28
N SER A 516 3.38 -35.90 2.47
CA SER A 516 3.67 -36.90 3.50
C SER A 516 3.22 -38.31 3.05
N PRO A 517 3.89 -39.39 3.49
CA PRO A 517 3.46 -40.76 3.23
C PRO A 517 2.01 -41.03 3.63
N GLU A 518 1.53 -40.37 4.69
CA GLU A 518 0.13 -40.43 5.17
C GLU A 518 -0.85 -39.86 4.15
N HIS A 519 -0.51 -38.75 3.50
CA HIS A 519 -1.32 -38.17 2.42
C HIS A 519 -1.33 -39.06 1.18
N MET A 520 -0.20 -39.69 0.86
CA MET A 520 -0.14 -40.64 -0.26
C MET A 520 -0.98 -41.89 -0.01
N ALA A 521 -0.97 -42.41 1.22
CA ALA A 521 -1.79 -43.54 1.63
C ALA A 521 -3.29 -43.23 1.66
N ALA A 522 -3.68 -41.97 1.92
CA ALA A 522 -5.08 -41.55 1.96
C ALA A 522 -5.73 -41.43 0.56
N TYR A 523 -4.95 -41.28 -0.52
CA TYR A 523 -5.46 -41.04 -1.87
C TYR A 523 -4.79 -41.90 -2.96
N PRO A 524 -4.78 -43.24 -2.82
CA PRO A 524 -4.01 -44.12 -3.71
C PRO A 524 -4.41 -43.99 -5.19
N GLU A 525 -5.69 -43.77 -5.49
CA GLU A 525 -6.20 -43.62 -6.86
C GLU A 525 -5.68 -42.37 -7.57
N LEU A 526 -5.48 -41.26 -6.83
CA LEU A 526 -4.95 -40.00 -7.37
C LEU A 526 -3.48 -40.17 -7.81
N TYR A 527 -2.69 -40.86 -6.99
CA TYR A 527 -1.28 -41.13 -7.29
C TYR A 527 -1.15 -42.17 -8.40
N ALA A 528 -2.00 -43.19 -8.45
CA ALA A 528 -2.07 -44.13 -9.57
C ALA A 528 -2.41 -43.43 -10.90
N ALA A 529 -3.30 -42.44 -10.89
CA ALA A 529 -3.61 -41.64 -12.07
C ALA A 529 -2.42 -40.77 -12.53
N ARG A 530 -1.69 -40.17 -11.59
CA ARG A 530 -0.45 -39.42 -11.89
C ARG A 530 0.63 -40.34 -12.46
N ASP A 531 0.84 -41.50 -11.85
CA ASP A 531 1.87 -42.43 -12.27
C ASP A 531 1.55 -42.99 -13.67
N ALA A 532 0.28 -43.29 -13.96
CA ALA A 532 -0.18 -43.66 -15.31
C ALA A 532 0.16 -42.60 -16.37
N VAL A 533 -0.02 -41.31 -16.06
CA VAL A 533 0.39 -40.20 -16.96
C VAL A 533 1.90 -40.22 -17.21
N THR A 534 2.72 -40.39 -16.17
CA THR A 534 4.18 -40.47 -16.33
C THR A 534 4.63 -41.73 -17.08
N GLU A 535 3.84 -42.79 -17.04
CA GLU A 535 4.04 -44.05 -17.76
C GLU A 535 3.44 -44.04 -19.18
N ASN A 536 2.92 -42.90 -19.65
CA ASN A 536 2.29 -42.73 -20.98
C ASN A 536 1.07 -43.63 -21.22
N ARG A 537 0.29 -43.94 -20.18
CA ARG A 537 -0.90 -44.78 -20.27
C ARG A 537 -2.14 -44.13 -19.65
N LEU A 538 -3.31 -44.68 -19.96
CA LEU A 538 -4.54 -44.35 -19.25
C LEU A 538 -4.55 -45.06 -17.90
N SER A 539 -5.12 -44.39 -16.89
CA SER A 539 -5.41 -45.00 -15.60
C SER A 539 -6.69 -45.84 -15.65
N ASP A 540 -6.89 -46.71 -14.66
CA ASP A 540 -8.09 -47.56 -14.58
C ASP A 540 -9.40 -46.73 -14.51
N ASN A 541 -9.30 -45.51 -13.96
CA ASN A 541 -10.40 -44.54 -13.91
C ASN A 541 -10.83 -44.04 -15.29
N GLU A 542 -9.96 -44.11 -16.29
CA GLU A 542 -10.14 -43.54 -17.62
C GLU A 542 -10.54 -44.57 -18.68
N ILE A 543 -10.25 -45.84 -18.44
CA ILE A 543 -10.53 -46.95 -19.35
C ILE A 543 -12.02 -47.00 -19.69
N PHE A 544 -12.89 -46.89 -18.69
CA PHE A 544 -14.34 -46.84 -18.90
C PHE A 544 -14.71 -45.76 -19.93
N TRP A 545 -14.18 -44.55 -19.78
CA TRP A 545 -14.53 -43.44 -20.66
C TRP A 545 -14.01 -43.61 -22.08
N ARG A 546 -12.77 -44.11 -22.24
CA ARG A 546 -12.20 -44.47 -23.55
C ARG A 546 -13.10 -45.48 -24.27
N ASP A 547 -13.47 -46.56 -23.59
CA ASP A 547 -14.23 -47.67 -24.20
C ASP A 547 -15.64 -47.22 -24.64
N HIS A 548 -16.18 -46.19 -24.00
CA HIS A 548 -17.51 -45.63 -24.29
C HIS A 548 -17.49 -44.42 -25.23
N VAL A 549 -16.34 -44.00 -25.77
CA VAL A 549 -16.25 -42.89 -26.75
C VAL A 549 -17.15 -43.11 -27.98
N PRO A 550 -17.17 -44.28 -28.65
CA PRO A 550 -18.01 -44.47 -29.83
C PRO A 550 -19.49 -44.27 -29.54
N TRP A 551 -19.96 -44.83 -28.42
CA TRP A 551 -21.35 -44.72 -27.97
C TRP A 551 -21.73 -43.28 -27.59
N LEU A 552 -20.87 -42.57 -26.84
CA LEU A 552 -21.12 -41.16 -26.51
C LEU A 552 -21.18 -40.29 -27.77
N LYS A 553 -20.35 -40.59 -28.77
CA LYS A 553 -20.35 -39.92 -30.08
C LYS A 553 -21.66 -40.15 -30.84
N GLU A 554 -22.19 -41.37 -30.83
CA GLU A 554 -23.52 -41.69 -31.39
C GLU A 554 -24.65 -40.94 -30.67
N ARG A 555 -24.53 -40.76 -29.35
CA ARG A 555 -25.45 -39.94 -28.54
C ARG A 555 -25.23 -38.43 -28.71
N GLY A 556 -24.33 -38.01 -29.59
CA GLY A 556 -24.08 -36.60 -29.90
C GLY A 556 -23.13 -35.91 -28.93
N TYR A 557 -22.24 -36.64 -28.25
CA TYR A 557 -21.24 -36.10 -27.34
C TYR A 557 -19.81 -36.44 -27.76
N GLU A 558 -18.91 -35.48 -27.65
CA GLU A 558 -17.48 -35.63 -27.95
C GLU A 558 -16.64 -35.52 -26.67
N LEU A 559 -15.79 -36.52 -26.43
CA LEU A 559 -14.80 -36.54 -25.35
C LEU A 559 -13.45 -36.00 -25.84
N ARG A 560 -12.61 -35.58 -24.89
CA ARG A 560 -11.27 -35.03 -25.16
C ARG A 560 -10.38 -36.00 -25.95
N PRO A 561 -9.40 -35.49 -26.74
CA PRO A 561 -8.48 -36.32 -27.53
C PRO A 561 -7.80 -37.46 -26.75
N ARG A 562 -7.54 -37.27 -25.46
CA ARG A 562 -6.96 -38.29 -24.55
C ARG A 562 -7.74 -39.62 -24.52
N TYR A 563 -9.06 -39.58 -24.73
CA TYR A 563 -9.92 -40.76 -24.64
C TYR A 563 -10.12 -41.46 -25.99
N GLN A 564 -9.56 -40.94 -27.07
CA GLN A 564 -9.66 -41.57 -28.39
C GLN A 564 -8.80 -42.85 -28.43
N SER A 565 -9.25 -43.87 -29.15
CA SER A 565 -8.59 -45.19 -29.20
C SER A 565 -7.17 -45.17 -29.76
N ASP A 566 -6.85 -44.16 -30.58
CA ASP A 566 -5.54 -43.93 -31.20
C ASP A 566 -4.70 -42.86 -30.49
N TRP A 567 -5.10 -42.45 -29.28
CA TRP A 567 -4.36 -41.46 -28.51
C TRP A 567 -2.92 -41.88 -28.24
N VAL A 568 -2.00 -40.95 -28.47
CA VAL A 568 -0.59 -41.02 -28.09
C VAL A 568 -0.25 -39.75 -27.33
N ALA A 569 0.26 -39.91 -26.11
CA ALA A 569 0.64 -38.80 -25.25
C ALA A 569 1.50 -37.76 -25.98
N SER A 570 1.10 -36.50 -25.94
CA SER A 570 1.76 -35.40 -26.66
C SER A 570 3.26 -35.32 -26.39
N TRP A 571 3.68 -35.62 -25.16
CA TRP A 571 5.08 -35.56 -24.75
C TRP A 571 5.95 -36.73 -25.21
N VAL A 572 5.36 -37.79 -25.77
CA VAL A 572 6.12 -38.83 -26.48
C VAL A 572 6.71 -38.25 -27.77
N LYS A 573 5.98 -37.34 -28.44
CA LYS A 573 6.47 -36.64 -29.64
C LYS A 573 7.46 -35.53 -29.28
N ASN A 574 7.23 -34.84 -28.17
CA ASN A 574 8.11 -33.78 -27.68
C ASN A 574 8.11 -33.74 -26.14
N PRO A 575 9.17 -34.23 -25.46
CA PRO A 575 9.22 -34.30 -24.00
C PRO A 575 9.02 -32.97 -23.28
N LYS A 576 9.23 -31.83 -23.96
CA LYS A 576 9.00 -30.49 -23.39
C LYS A 576 7.52 -30.15 -23.20
N LEU A 577 6.62 -30.95 -23.76
CA LEU A 577 5.17 -30.75 -23.67
C LEU A 577 4.57 -31.34 -22.39
N LEU A 578 5.32 -32.16 -21.64
CA LEU A 578 4.90 -32.65 -20.33
C LEU A 578 4.81 -31.46 -19.36
N GLY A 579 3.65 -31.24 -18.76
CA GLY A 579 3.34 -30.08 -17.92
C GLY A 579 2.58 -28.95 -18.64
N PHE A 580 2.28 -29.09 -19.94
CA PHE A 580 1.84 -27.99 -20.82
C PHE A 580 0.78 -28.38 -21.87
N GLN A 581 0.19 -29.57 -21.80
CA GLN A 581 -0.84 -30.01 -22.77
C GLN A 581 -2.10 -30.53 -22.09
N GLU A 582 -3.24 -30.37 -22.77
CA GLU A 582 -4.55 -30.85 -22.33
C GLU A 582 -4.55 -32.35 -21.98
N ASP A 583 -3.90 -33.16 -22.81
CA ASP A 583 -3.91 -34.61 -22.70
C ASP A 583 -3.05 -35.15 -21.55
N GLU A 584 -2.46 -34.29 -20.73
CA GLU A 584 -1.85 -34.63 -19.44
C GLU A 584 -2.90 -34.75 -18.33
N PHE A 585 -4.00 -34.00 -18.42
CA PHE A 585 -4.99 -33.89 -17.36
C PHE A 585 -5.99 -35.05 -17.43
N SER A 586 -5.71 -36.11 -16.67
CA SER A 586 -6.59 -37.27 -16.52
C SER A 586 -7.87 -36.96 -15.74
N ALA A 587 -8.86 -37.85 -15.85
CA ALA A 587 -10.04 -37.80 -14.99
C ALA A 587 -9.60 -38.13 -13.55
N PRO A 588 -9.88 -37.26 -12.56
CA PRO A 588 -9.39 -37.48 -11.19
C PRO A 588 -10.09 -38.66 -10.50
N VAL A 589 -11.31 -39.01 -10.91
CA VAL A 589 -12.07 -40.17 -10.41
C VAL A 589 -12.84 -40.81 -11.57
N ARG A 590 -13.12 -42.11 -11.46
CA ARG A 590 -13.86 -42.86 -12.49
C ARG A 590 -15.26 -42.30 -12.76
N ARG A 591 -15.92 -41.73 -11.75
CA ARG A 591 -17.35 -41.41 -11.77
C ARG A 591 -17.74 -40.15 -12.55
N VAL A 592 -16.79 -39.27 -12.87
CA VAL A 592 -17.10 -38.03 -13.60
C VAL A 592 -16.14 -37.77 -14.75
N LEU A 593 -16.65 -37.24 -15.86
CA LEU A 593 -15.84 -36.76 -16.98
C LEU A 593 -16.52 -35.62 -17.72
N ASP A 594 -15.73 -34.68 -18.26
CA ASP A 594 -16.22 -33.62 -19.13
C ASP A 594 -16.47 -34.10 -20.57
N GLY A 595 -17.33 -33.39 -21.29
CA GLY A 595 -17.56 -33.59 -22.72
C GLY A 595 -18.15 -32.37 -23.40
N LEU A 596 -18.32 -32.47 -24.72
CA LEU A 596 -19.03 -31.48 -25.52
C LEU A 596 -20.26 -32.10 -26.15
N ARG A 597 -21.41 -31.44 -26.03
CA ARG A 597 -22.55 -31.75 -26.89
C ARG A 597 -22.28 -31.21 -28.29
N THR A 598 -22.25 -32.10 -29.27
CA THR A 598 -21.88 -31.82 -30.67
C THR A 598 -22.84 -30.86 -31.39
N SER A 599 -24.11 -30.78 -30.95
CA SER A 599 -25.11 -29.92 -31.59
C SER A 599 -24.82 -28.42 -31.47
N ASP A 600 -24.19 -28.00 -30.37
CA ASP A 600 -24.01 -26.59 -30.02
C ASP A 600 -22.68 -26.30 -29.28
N ASN A 601 -21.79 -27.29 -29.22
CA ASN A 601 -20.55 -27.25 -28.44
C ASN A 601 -20.77 -26.91 -26.96
N PHE A 602 -21.93 -27.27 -26.40
CA PHE A 602 -22.24 -27.01 -25.00
C PHE A 602 -21.39 -27.91 -24.09
N PRO A 603 -20.59 -27.34 -23.17
CA PRO A 603 -19.79 -28.14 -22.23
C PRO A 603 -20.67 -28.86 -21.22
N VAL A 604 -20.50 -30.17 -21.14
CA VAL A 604 -21.23 -31.04 -20.21
C VAL A 604 -20.26 -31.74 -19.25
N LEU A 605 -20.77 -32.11 -18.09
CA LEU A 605 -20.15 -33.04 -17.17
C LEU A 605 -21.06 -34.28 -17.11
N PHE A 606 -20.48 -35.46 -17.28
CA PHE A 606 -21.14 -36.72 -17.04
C PHE A 606 -20.89 -37.14 -15.59
N LYS A 607 -21.95 -37.46 -14.83
CA LYS A 607 -21.87 -38.11 -13.51
C LYS A 607 -22.44 -39.53 -13.62
N GLN A 608 -21.63 -40.53 -13.31
CA GLN A 608 -22.05 -41.93 -13.26
C GLN A 608 -22.96 -42.18 -12.06
N LYS A 609 -24.01 -42.97 -12.29
CA LYS A 609 -24.90 -43.52 -11.27
C LYS A 609 -25.01 -45.02 -11.45
N GLN A 610 -24.63 -45.75 -10.40
CA GLN A 610 -24.75 -47.19 -10.31
C GLN A 610 -25.42 -47.53 -8.97
N PRO A 611 -26.29 -48.55 -8.90
CA PRO A 611 -26.76 -49.08 -7.63
C PRO A 611 -25.57 -49.55 -6.79
N LEU A 612 -25.49 -49.13 -5.53
CA LEU A 612 -24.58 -49.76 -4.57
C LEU A 612 -25.03 -51.21 -4.39
N VAL A 613 -24.22 -52.16 -4.86
CA VAL A 613 -24.34 -53.56 -4.43
C VAL A 613 -23.69 -53.64 -3.06
N SER A 614 -24.47 -53.47 -1.98
CA SER A 614 -24.02 -53.88 -0.65
C SER A 614 -25.18 -54.41 0.18
N ASP A 615 -24.93 -55.54 0.83
CA ASP A 615 -25.77 -56.31 1.76
C ASP A 615 -26.29 -55.55 3.00
N SER A 616 -26.48 -54.23 2.96
CA SER A 616 -26.98 -53.43 4.07
C SER A 616 -28.46 -53.08 3.88
N THR A 617 -29.21 -53.19 4.98
CA THR A 617 -30.67 -53.00 5.10
C THR A 617 -31.16 -51.55 4.89
N VAL A 618 -30.39 -50.70 4.20
CA VAL A 618 -30.76 -49.32 3.88
C VAL A 618 -31.10 -49.27 2.40
N GLU A 619 -32.35 -48.95 2.08
CA GLU A 619 -32.89 -48.86 0.71
C GLU A 619 -32.20 -47.71 -0.05
N TYR A 620 -30.96 -47.93 -0.54
CA TYR A 620 -30.27 -47.01 -1.41
C TYR A 620 -31.04 -46.93 -2.73
N ARG A 621 -31.68 -45.79 -2.99
CA ARG A 621 -32.43 -45.52 -4.22
C ARG A 621 -31.52 -44.75 -5.19
N PRO A 622 -30.80 -45.41 -6.11
CA PRO A 622 -29.90 -44.74 -7.06
C PRO A 622 -30.60 -43.70 -7.95
N ASP A 623 -31.92 -43.79 -8.07
CA ASP A 623 -32.75 -42.87 -8.87
C ASP A 623 -33.23 -41.63 -8.10
N HIS A 624 -33.00 -41.57 -6.79
CA HIS A 624 -33.52 -40.48 -5.95
C HIS A 624 -32.93 -39.11 -6.33
N GLU A 625 -31.61 -39.01 -6.51
CA GLU A 625 -30.96 -37.78 -6.99
C GLU A 625 -31.52 -37.38 -8.37
N ILE A 626 -31.70 -38.37 -9.25
CA ILE A 626 -32.23 -38.18 -10.61
C ILE A 626 -33.65 -37.59 -10.55
N GLU A 627 -34.52 -38.10 -9.69
CA GLU A 627 -35.90 -37.65 -9.54
C GLU A 627 -35.98 -36.19 -9.07
N ILE A 628 -35.19 -35.82 -8.07
CA ILE A 628 -35.15 -34.44 -7.53
C ILE A 628 -34.61 -33.46 -8.58
N ILE A 629 -33.48 -33.78 -9.23
CA ILE A 629 -32.91 -32.90 -10.26
C ILE A 629 -33.87 -32.80 -11.45
N ARG A 630 -34.51 -33.90 -11.87
CA ARG A 630 -35.50 -33.90 -12.95
C ARG A 630 -36.69 -33.00 -12.60
N LYS A 631 -37.20 -33.04 -11.36
CA LYS A 631 -38.26 -32.15 -10.88
C LYS A 631 -37.88 -30.69 -11.07
N PHE A 632 -36.71 -30.27 -10.61
CA PHE A 632 -36.24 -28.88 -10.77
C PHE A 632 -35.83 -28.52 -12.19
N SER A 633 -35.61 -29.50 -13.07
CA SER A 633 -35.24 -29.29 -14.48
C SER A 633 -36.43 -29.30 -15.43
N THR A 634 -37.65 -29.53 -14.92
CA THR A 634 -38.89 -29.57 -15.70
C THR A 634 -39.71 -28.30 -15.51
N GLU A 635 -40.40 -27.84 -16.54
CA GLU A 635 -41.29 -26.67 -16.44
C GLU A 635 -42.50 -26.94 -15.54
N PRO A 636 -43.00 -25.94 -14.78
CA PRO A 636 -42.56 -24.53 -14.78
C PRO A 636 -41.36 -24.23 -13.88
N LEU A 637 -40.85 -25.21 -13.12
CA LEU A 637 -39.79 -24.99 -12.13
C LEU A 637 -38.45 -24.64 -12.78
N ALA A 638 -38.17 -25.22 -13.94
CA ALA A 638 -36.94 -24.96 -14.69
C ALA A 638 -36.73 -23.49 -15.08
N SER A 639 -37.83 -22.77 -15.37
CA SER A 639 -37.80 -21.35 -15.75
C SER A 639 -38.04 -20.39 -14.58
N ASP A 640 -38.28 -20.88 -13.36
CA ASP A 640 -38.40 -19.99 -12.19
C ASP A 640 -37.04 -19.31 -11.94
N PRO A 641 -36.97 -17.96 -11.89
CA PRO A 641 -35.71 -17.26 -11.69
C PRO A 641 -35.07 -17.53 -10.31
N ARG A 642 -35.84 -18.00 -9.34
CA ARG A 642 -35.35 -18.42 -8.01
C ARG A 642 -34.69 -19.80 -8.04
N ASN A 643 -34.90 -20.56 -9.11
CA ASN A 643 -34.32 -21.88 -9.27
C ASN A 643 -32.80 -21.78 -9.55
N HIS A 644 -32.04 -22.08 -8.52
CA HIS A 644 -30.60 -22.24 -8.54
C HIS A 644 -30.20 -23.72 -8.39
N CYS A 645 -31.05 -24.68 -8.71
CA CYS A 645 -30.67 -26.10 -8.79
C CYS A 645 -30.03 -26.40 -10.15
N VAL A 646 -29.00 -27.25 -10.19
CA VAL A 646 -28.37 -27.64 -11.46
C VAL A 646 -29.39 -28.27 -12.41
N ARG A 647 -29.29 -27.92 -13.70
CA ARG A 647 -30.20 -28.43 -14.73
C ARG A 647 -29.73 -29.79 -15.24
N LEU A 648 -30.60 -30.78 -15.22
CA LEU A 648 -30.42 -32.04 -15.94
C LEU A 648 -30.62 -31.79 -17.44
N ILE A 649 -29.62 -32.15 -18.25
CA ILE A 649 -29.71 -32.06 -19.71
C ILE A 649 -30.35 -33.34 -20.25
N GLU A 650 -29.79 -34.48 -19.86
CA GLU A 650 -30.20 -35.80 -20.33
C GLU A 650 -29.73 -36.90 -19.37
N ILE A 651 -30.38 -38.05 -19.43
CA ILE A 651 -29.93 -39.29 -18.80
C ILE A 651 -29.62 -40.30 -19.89
N LEU A 652 -28.45 -40.90 -19.84
CA LEU A 652 -28.00 -41.90 -20.80
C LEU A 652 -27.86 -43.26 -20.10
N ASP A 653 -28.64 -44.25 -20.52
CA ASP A 653 -28.44 -45.64 -20.09
C ASP A 653 -27.21 -46.23 -20.79
N VAL A 654 -26.26 -46.75 -20.00
CA VAL A 654 -24.99 -47.32 -20.47
C VAL A 654 -25.27 -48.71 -21.06
N PRO A 655 -24.88 -49.00 -22.32
CA PRO A 655 -25.31 -50.21 -23.03
C PRO A 655 -24.75 -51.52 -22.45
N ASP A 656 -23.52 -51.50 -21.90
CA ASP A 656 -22.77 -52.69 -21.52
C ASP A 656 -22.61 -52.87 -20.00
N VAL A 657 -23.28 -52.01 -19.20
CA VAL A 657 -23.22 -52.07 -17.74
C VAL A 657 -24.62 -51.99 -17.17
N GLU A 658 -25.08 -53.10 -16.58
CA GLU A 658 -26.44 -53.20 -16.05
C GLU A 658 -26.72 -52.15 -14.97
N ASN A 659 -27.88 -51.50 -15.08
CA ASN A 659 -28.36 -50.47 -14.15
C ASN A 659 -27.43 -49.25 -13.98
N MET A 660 -26.46 -49.04 -14.88
CA MET A 660 -25.62 -47.83 -14.86
C MET A 660 -26.19 -46.75 -15.77
N ARG A 661 -26.31 -45.54 -15.23
CA ARG A 661 -26.78 -44.35 -15.95
C ARG A 661 -25.74 -43.24 -15.88
N LEU A 662 -25.65 -42.43 -16.94
CA LEU A 662 -24.92 -41.17 -16.92
C LEU A 662 -25.91 -40.01 -16.87
N MET A 663 -25.75 -39.14 -15.88
CA MET A 663 -26.39 -37.83 -15.91
C MET A 663 -25.51 -36.86 -16.68
N ALA A 664 -26.01 -36.32 -17.78
CA ALA A 664 -25.39 -35.18 -18.46
C ALA A 664 -25.92 -33.89 -17.82
N ILE A 665 -25.02 -33.13 -17.20
CA ILE A 665 -25.32 -31.84 -16.57
C ILE A 665 -24.38 -30.75 -17.11
N PRO A 666 -24.70 -29.46 -16.98
CA PRO A 666 -23.79 -28.39 -17.36
C PRO A 666 -22.43 -28.50 -16.66
N LEU A 667 -21.35 -28.26 -17.40
CA LEU A 667 -20.04 -28.12 -16.79
C LEU A 667 -19.97 -26.79 -16.01
N LEU A 668 -19.89 -26.89 -14.69
CA LEU A 668 -19.80 -25.74 -13.79
C LEU A 668 -18.42 -25.68 -13.12
N PHE A 669 -18.07 -24.50 -12.60
CA PHE A 669 -16.79 -24.23 -11.95
C PHE A 669 -16.96 -23.88 -10.48
N ASN A 670 -15.91 -24.03 -9.68
CA ASN A 670 -15.92 -23.63 -8.28
C ASN A 670 -16.31 -22.15 -8.12
N TRP A 671 -17.26 -21.86 -7.24
CA TRP A 671 -17.83 -20.51 -7.04
C TRP A 671 -16.79 -19.47 -6.62
N ASN A 672 -15.73 -19.89 -5.92
CA ASN A 672 -14.67 -19.05 -5.41
C ASN A 672 -13.52 -18.82 -6.40
N PHE A 673 -13.59 -19.38 -7.62
CA PHE A 673 -12.57 -19.22 -8.66
C PHE A 673 -13.15 -18.59 -9.94
N PRO A 674 -12.58 -17.47 -10.45
CA PRO A 674 -11.55 -16.64 -9.82
C PRO A 674 -12.02 -16.04 -8.49
N PRO A 675 -11.12 -15.60 -7.58
CA PRO A 675 -11.53 -15.01 -6.30
C PRO A 675 -12.48 -13.81 -6.45
N PHE A 676 -13.33 -13.58 -5.46
CA PHE A 676 -14.12 -12.36 -5.38
C PHE A 676 -13.23 -11.12 -5.32
N THR A 677 -13.61 -10.07 -6.04
CA THR A 677 -12.91 -8.80 -6.11
C THR A 677 -13.56 -7.72 -5.25
N THR A 678 -14.89 -7.75 -5.10
CA THR A 678 -15.65 -6.75 -4.34
C THR A 678 -16.58 -7.40 -3.31
N ILE A 679 -16.98 -6.65 -2.28
CA ILE A 679 -18.07 -7.07 -1.37
C ILE A 679 -19.36 -7.31 -2.16
N GLY A 680 -19.65 -6.50 -3.18
CA GLY A 680 -20.86 -6.62 -3.99
C GLY A 680 -20.98 -7.95 -4.73
N GLU A 681 -19.86 -8.53 -5.18
CA GLU A 681 -19.84 -9.89 -5.75
C GLU A 681 -20.19 -10.97 -4.70
N VAL A 682 -19.76 -10.79 -3.44
CA VAL A 682 -20.14 -11.67 -2.33
C VAL A 682 -21.62 -11.53 -1.99
N ILE A 683 -22.16 -10.30 -2.03
CA ILE A 683 -23.59 -10.06 -1.80
C ILE A 683 -24.45 -10.75 -2.85
N ASP A 684 -24.07 -10.68 -4.13
CA ASP A 684 -24.76 -11.39 -5.22
C ASP A 684 -24.70 -12.91 -5.02
N PHE A 685 -23.53 -13.45 -4.69
CA PHE A 685 -23.38 -14.88 -4.36
C PHE A 685 -24.31 -15.32 -3.22
N LEU A 686 -24.29 -14.62 -2.08
CA LEU A 686 -25.13 -14.94 -0.93
C LEU A 686 -26.63 -14.81 -1.27
N ALA A 687 -27.01 -13.78 -2.03
CA ALA A 687 -28.40 -13.61 -2.49
C ALA A 687 -28.88 -14.83 -3.29
N GLN A 688 -28.07 -15.29 -4.25
CA GLN A 688 -28.42 -16.41 -5.13
C GLN A 688 -28.54 -17.73 -4.36
N ILE A 689 -27.61 -18.05 -3.45
CA ILE A 689 -27.68 -19.31 -2.70
C ILE A 689 -28.80 -19.33 -1.67
N PHE A 690 -29.11 -18.19 -1.03
CA PHE A 690 -30.28 -18.06 -0.15
C PHE A 690 -31.59 -18.22 -0.92
N THR A 691 -31.67 -17.58 -2.09
CA THR A 691 -32.84 -17.69 -2.98
C THR A 691 -33.01 -19.13 -3.47
N GLY A 692 -31.92 -19.81 -3.83
CA GLY A 692 -31.94 -21.21 -4.25
C GLY A 692 -32.42 -22.16 -3.16
N LEU A 693 -31.99 -21.95 -1.91
CA LEU A 693 -32.41 -22.78 -0.79
C LEU A 693 -33.85 -22.47 -0.35
N GLU A 694 -34.26 -21.20 -0.34
CA GLU A 694 -35.66 -20.83 -0.17
C GLU A 694 -36.55 -21.48 -1.25
N PHE A 695 -36.11 -21.47 -2.50
CA PHE A 695 -36.82 -22.09 -3.61
C PHE A 695 -37.04 -23.58 -3.37
N MET A 696 -35.99 -24.33 -3.00
CA MET A 696 -36.11 -25.77 -2.65
C MET A 696 -37.09 -25.98 -1.49
N HIS A 697 -36.94 -25.21 -0.41
CA HIS A 697 -37.79 -25.29 0.78
C HIS A 697 -39.26 -24.98 0.46
N SER A 698 -39.52 -24.01 -0.42
CA SER A 698 -40.89 -23.66 -0.86
C SER A 698 -41.58 -24.76 -1.69
N HIS A 699 -40.80 -25.70 -2.24
CA HIS A 699 -41.29 -26.88 -2.96
C HIS A 699 -41.22 -28.15 -2.09
N ASN A 700 -41.11 -28.00 -0.77
CA ASN A 700 -41.01 -29.05 0.23
C ASN A 700 -39.81 -29.99 0.02
N VAL A 701 -38.72 -29.48 -0.56
CA VAL A 701 -37.48 -30.25 -0.73
C VAL A 701 -36.39 -29.65 0.15
N TRP A 702 -35.74 -30.48 0.96
CA TRP A 702 -34.52 -30.11 1.68
C TRP A 702 -33.30 -30.67 0.95
N HIS A 703 -32.16 -29.99 1.04
CA HIS A 703 -30.93 -30.40 0.37
C HIS A 703 -30.20 -31.50 1.15
N GLY A 704 -30.11 -31.39 2.48
CA GLY A 704 -29.48 -32.37 3.35
C GLY A 704 -27.94 -32.34 3.39
N ASP A 705 -27.29 -31.54 2.55
CA ASP A 705 -25.83 -31.41 2.54
C ASP A 705 -25.39 -30.01 2.09
N CYS A 706 -25.91 -28.97 2.75
CA CYS A 706 -25.60 -27.58 2.44
C CYS A 706 -24.15 -27.21 2.83
N LYS A 707 -23.20 -27.33 1.89
CA LYS A 707 -21.77 -27.02 2.09
C LYS A 707 -21.12 -26.36 0.88
N PHE A 708 -19.93 -25.78 1.07
CA PHE A 708 -19.28 -24.93 0.06
C PHE A 708 -18.90 -25.66 -1.24
N ASN A 709 -18.65 -26.96 -1.20
CA ASN A 709 -18.33 -27.78 -2.39
C ASN A 709 -19.58 -28.28 -3.14
N ASN A 710 -20.78 -28.05 -2.60
CA ASN A 710 -22.05 -28.35 -3.26
C ASN A 710 -22.67 -27.11 -3.92
N ILE A 711 -21.88 -26.03 -4.04
CA ILE A 711 -22.24 -24.82 -4.77
C ILE A 711 -21.25 -24.67 -5.92
N MET A 712 -21.75 -24.44 -7.12
CA MET A 712 -20.97 -24.26 -8.33
C MET A 712 -21.42 -23.01 -9.09
N MET A 713 -20.64 -22.58 -10.07
CA MET A 713 -20.85 -21.34 -10.82
C MET A 713 -20.79 -21.61 -12.32
N ASP A 714 -21.74 -21.03 -13.06
CA ASP A 714 -21.59 -20.86 -14.51
C ASP A 714 -20.58 -19.74 -14.77
N ALA A 715 -19.34 -20.15 -15.07
CA ALA A 715 -18.23 -19.24 -15.33
C ALA A 715 -18.22 -18.70 -16.77
N LYS A 716 -19.08 -19.19 -17.67
CA LYS A 716 -19.08 -18.78 -19.09
C LYS A 716 -19.11 -17.25 -19.28
N PRO A 717 -19.89 -16.45 -18.51
CA PRO A 717 -19.91 -14.99 -18.68
C PRO A 717 -18.58 -14.29 -18.39
N ILE A 718 -17.72 -14.88 -17.55
CA ILE A 718 -16.45 -14.28 -17.15
C ILE A 718 -15.24 -14.86 -17.88
N GLN A 719 -15.39 -15.95 -18.64
CA GLN A 719 -14.30 -16.56 -19.39
C GLN A 719 -13.96 -15.73 -20.65
N LEU A 720 -12.74 -15.19 -20.72
CA LEU A 720 -12.25 -14.45 -21.90
C LEU A 720 -11.48 -15.34 -22.88
N THR A 721 -11.19 -16.57 -22.47
CA THR A 721 -10.54 -17.63 -23.24
C THR A 721 -11.28 -18.94 -22.98
N SER A 722 -11.23 -19.89 -23.91
CA SER A 722 -11.72 -21.25 -23.63
C SER A 722 -10.86 -21.87 -22.54
N VAL A 723 -11.47 -22.38 -21.47
CA VAL A 723 -10.76 -22.89 -20.29
C VAL A 723 -10.79 -24.41 -20.22
N HIS A 724 -9.81 -25.00 -19.53
CA HIS A 724 -9.77 -26.44 -19.31
C HIS A 724 -10.75 -26.86 -18.19
N PRO A 725 -11.57 -27.91 -18.37
CA PRO A 725 -12.60 -28.33 -17.41
C PRO A 725 -12.09 -28.67 -16.01
N PHE A 726 -10.94 -29.35 -15.92
CA PHE A 726 -10.31 -29.72 -14.65
C PHE A 726 -9.16 -28.78 -14.23
N GLN A 727 -8.82 -27.80 -15.07
CA GLN A 727 -7.75 -26.83 -14.82
C GLN A 727 -8.22 -25.45 -15.24
N ALA A 728 -9.12 -24.87 -14.44
CA ALA A 728 -9.70 -23.56 -14.72
C ALA A 728 -8.62 -22.46 -14.91
N MET A 729 -7.42 -22.63 -14.35
CA MET A 729 -6.29 -21.70 -14.57
C MET A 729 -5.66 -21.79 -15.96
N ARG A 730 -5.98 -22.80 -16.77
CA ARG A 730 -5.37 -23.05 -18.08
C ARG A 730 -6.38 -22.87 -19.21
N THR A 731 -5.87 -22.47 -20.36
CA THR A 731 -6.61 -22.56 -21.62
C THR A 731 -7.00 -24.01 -21.89
N ARG A 732 -8.03 -24.22 -22.71
CA ARG A 732 -8.60 -25.55 -22.97
C ARG A 732 -7.59 -26.56 -23.50
N ASP A 733 -6.59 -26.11 -24.25
CA ASP A 733 -5.48 -26.91 -24.76
C ASP A 733 -4.36 -27.17 -23.72
N GLY A 734 -4.48 -26.62 -22.50
CA GLY A 734 -3.49 -26.76 -21.43
C GLY A 734 -2.27 -25.86 -21.56
N ALA A 735 -2.12 -25.14 -22.68
CA ALA A 735 -0.86 -24.50 -23.06
C ALA A 735 -0.58 -23.16 -22.36
N LEU A 736 -1.61 -22.36 -22.09
CA LEU A 736 -1.50 -20.99 -21.58
C LEU A 736 -2.34 -20.79 -20.32
N ASP A 737 -2.13 -19.67 -19.63
CA ASP A 737 -2.98 -19.26 -18.52
C ASP A 737 -4.32 -18.71 -19.04
N ALA A 738 -5.43 -19.19 -18.47
CA ALA A 738 -6.77 -18.72 -18.78
C ALA A 738 -6.99 -17.28 -18.31
N ARG A 739 -7.74 -16.51 -19.10
CA ARG A 739 -8.07 -15.11 -18.77
C ARG A 739 -9.53 -14.98 -18.38
N TYR A 740 -9.77 -14.21 -17.33
CA TYR A 740 -11.10 -13.97 -16.77
C TYR A 740 -11.43 -12.48 -16.64
N SER A 741 -12.70 -12.14 -16.79
CA SER A 741 -13.28 -10.86 -16.37
C SER A 741 -13.75 -10.92 -14.90
N THR A 742 -14.12 -9.77 -14.33
CA THR A 742 -14.79 -9.70 -13.02
C THR A 742 -16.27 -10.01 -13.12
N ARG A 743 -16.85 -10.52 -12.03
CA ARG A 743 -18.30 -10.77 -11.90
C ARG A 743 -19.08 -9.46 -11.86
N THR A 744 -18.50 -8.38 -11.30
CA THR A 744 -19.09 -7.03 -11.35
C THR A 744 -19.38 -6.57 -12.79
N ARG A 745 -18.54 -6.95 -13.76
CA ARG A 745 -18.75 -6.57 -15.17
C ARG A 745 -19.63 -7.58 -15.91
N HIS A 746 -19.46 -8.86 -15.63
CA HIS A 746 -20.23 -9.94 -16.24
C HIS A 746 -20.80 -10.83 -15.13
N PRO A 747 -22.04 -10.56 -14.67
CA PRO A 747 -22.69 -11.34 -13.63
C PRO A 747 -22.78 -12.82 -14.00
N VAL A 748 -22.66 -13.68 -12.99
CA VAL A 748 -22.65 -15.14 -13.11
C VAL A 748 -23.84 -15.73 -12.36
N LYS A 749 -24.22 -16.97 -12.70
CA LYS A 749 -25.24 -17.73 -11.98
C LYS A 749 -24.57 -18.80 -11.12
N TYR A 750 -25.00 -18.93 -9.87
CA TYR A 750 -24.59 -19.99 -8.95
C TYR A 750 -25.65 -21.09 -8.89
N TYR A 751 -25.21 -22.33 -8.66
CA TYR A 751 -26.06 -23.52 -8.62
C TYR A 751 -25.74 -24.40 -7.41
N TRP A 752 -26.79 -24.92 -6.78
CA TRP A 752 -26.76 -26.06 -5.89
C TRP A 752 -26.64 -27.35 -6.71
N ILE A 753 -25.74 -28.22 -6.28
CA ILE A 753 -25.48 -29.54 -6.87
C ILE A 753 -25.52 -30.62 -5.79
N ASP A 754 -25.48 -31.87 -6.22
CA ASP A 754 -25.36 -33.05 -5.35
C ASP A 754 -26.58 -33.28 -4.45
N PHE A 755 -27.64 -33.82 -5.06
CA PHE A 755 -28.94 -34.07 -4.39
C PHE A 755 -29.06 -35.50 -3.85
N ASP A 756 -27.94 -36.20 -3.69
CA ASP A 756 -27.88 -37.59 -3.20
C ASP A 756 -28.47 -37.76 -1.78
N LEU A 757 -28.37 -36.72 -0.94
CA LEU A 757 -28.90 -36.68 0.42
C LEU A 757 -30.15 -35.81 0.59
N SER A 758 -30.68 -35.28 -0.51
CA SER A 758 -31.88 -34.46 -0.50
C SER A 758 -33.10 -35.30 -0.17
N GLY A 759 -34.22 -34.67 0.17
CA GLY A 759 -35.47 -35.39 0.35
C GLY A 759 -36.67 -34.49 0.09
N GLU A 760 -37.77 -35.12 -0.32
CA GLU A 760 -39.03 -34.46 -0.56
C GLU A 760 -40.01 -34.78 0.56
N HIS A 761 -40.56 -33.73 1.17
CA HIS A 761 -41.56 -33.83 2.19
C HIS A 761 -42.96 -33.78 1.56
N ASP A 762 -43.80 -34.73 1.93
CA ASP A 762 -45.24 -34.64 1.71
C ASP A 762 -45.90 -33.99 2.93
N PRO A 763 -46.40 -32.74 2.82
CA PRO A 763 -47.03 -32.03 3.94
C PRO A 763 -48.24 -32.76 4.54
N ALA A 764 -48.86 -33.70 3.81
CA ALA A 764 -49.94 -34.52 4.32
C ALA A 764 -49.49 -35.56 5.37
N LYS A 765 -48.18 -35.87 5.44
CA LYS A 765 -47.61 -36.91 6.32
C LYS A 765 -47.14 -36.40 7.68
N GLY A 766 -47.45 -35.15 8.05
CA GLY A 766 -47.02 -34.54 9.31
C GLY A 766 -45.73 -33.74 9.15
N PRO A 767 -44.91 -33.51 10.18
CA PRO A 767 -43.65 -32.79 10.06
C PRO A 767 -42.57 -33.62 9.35
N ALA A 768 -41.69 -32.96 8.58
CA ALA A 768 -40.52 -33.59 8.00
C ALA A 768 -39.53 -33.94 9.13
N LEU A 769 -39.40 -35.22 9.45
CA LEU A 769 -38.57 -35.71 10.55
C LEU A 769 -37.64 -36.79 10.00
N VAL A 770 -36.33 -36.55 10.13
CA VAL A 770 -35.26 -37.43 9.60
C VAL A 770 -34.29 -37.80 10.71
N GLU A 771 -33.75 -39.01 10.66
CA GLU A 771 -32.75 -39.50 11.60
C GLU A 771 -31.45 -38.67 11.49
N PRO A 772 -30.85 -38.23 12.62
CA PRO A 772 -29.66 -37.38 12.63
C PRO A 772 -28.40 -38.11 12.13
N GLY A 773 -27.40 -37.37 11.67
CA GLY A 773 -26.10 -37.93 11.27
C GLY A 773 -25.86 -38.08 9.77
N TYR A 774 -26.66 -37.40 8.94
CA TYR A 774 -26.45 -37.28 7.49
C TYR A 774 -25.59 -36.06 7.12
N GLY A 775 -25.17 -35.98 5.85
CA GLY A 775 -24.38 -34.86 5.33
C GLY A 775 -22.93 -34.83 5.82
N GLY A 776 -22.12 -33.94 5.24
CA GLY A 776 -20.70 -33.78 5.60
C GLY A 776 -20.45 -32.93 6.84
N THR A 777 -21.47 -32.23 7.35
CA THR A 777 -21.32 -31.31 8.49
C THR A 777 -21.67 -32.00 9.80
N ARG A 778 -20.68 -32.64 10.44
CA ARG A 778 -20.90 -33.44 11.66
C ARG A 778 -21.23 -32.63 12.92
N ASN A 779 -20.95 -31.33 12.93
CA ASN A 779 -21.12 -30.48 14.12
C ASN A 779 -22.49 -29.78 14.20
N VAL A 780 -23.48 -30.25 13.46
CA VAL A 780 -24.88 -29.85 13.64
C VAL A 780 -25.30 -30.19 15.09
N PRO A 781 -25.86 -29.25 15.87
CA PRO A 781 -26.20 -29.46 17.28
C PRO A 781 -27.09 -30.69 17.53
N GLU A 782 -27.95 -31.01 16.57
CA GLU A 782 -28.87 -32.15 16.61
C GLU A 782 -28.18 -33.50 16.42
N PHE A 783 -26.95 -33.54 15.91
CA PHE A 783 -26.24 -34.79 15.56
C PHE A 783 -25.27 -35.29 16.65
N GLY A 784 -25.08 -34.53 17.74
CA GLY A 784 -24.11 -34.90 18.79
C GLY A 784 -24.54 -36.09 19.67
N GLU A 785 -23.58 -36.74 20.32
CA GLU A 785 -23.78 -37.93 21.20
C GLU A 785 -24.79 -37.73 22.34
N ALA A 786 -25.11 -36.48 22.71
CA ALA A 786 -26.14 -36.13 23.70
C ALA A 786 -27.58 -36.15 23.12
N ALA A 787 -27.76 -36.38 21.82
CA ALA A 787 -29.06 -36.61 21.20
C ALA A 787 -29.55 -38.03 21.52
N SER A 788 -30.81 -38.18 21.95
CA SER A 788 -31.38 -39.51 22.16
C SER A 788 -31.42 -40.31 20.85
N PRO A 789 -31.23 -41.65 20.87
CA PRO A 789 -31.30 -42.50 19.67
C PRO A 789 -32.60 -42.34 18.87
N ASP A 790 -33.70 -41.98 19.52
CA ASP A 790 -35.01 -41.77 18.90
C ASP A 790 -35.26 -40.33 18.42
N ARG A 791 -34.25 -39.44 18.48
CA ARG A 791 -34.41 -38.02 18.19
C ARG A 791 -34.44 -37.79 16.68
N MET A 792 -35.62 -37.59 16.12
CA MET A 792 -35.75 -37.08 14.76
C MET A 792 -35.47 -35.57 14.71
N CYS A 793 -34.88 -35.10 13.61
CA CYS A 793 -34.59 -33.68 13.38
C CYS A 793 -35.36 -33.14 12.16
N ASP A 794 -35.66 -31.84 12.18
CA ASP A 794 -36.24 -31.12 11.03
C ASP A 794 -35.13 -30.84 10.01
N PRO A 795 -35.17 -31.46 8.82
CA PRO A 795 -34.10 -31.33 7.85
C PRO A 795 -34.02 -29.94 7.22
N PHE A 796 -35.13 -29.17 7.20
CA PHE A 796 -35.13 -27.79 6.73
C PHE A 796 -34.38 -26.87 7.70
N ALA A 797 -34.54 -27.09 9.01
CA ALA A 797 -33.79 -26.37 10.03
C ALA A 797 -32.30 -26.72 10.02
N VAL A 798 -31.96 -27.97 9.68
CA VAL A 798 -30.57 -28.40 9.49
C VAL A 798 -29.93 -27.71 8.28
N ASP A 799 -30.63 -27.63 7.14
CA ASP A 799 -30.16 -26.88 5.95
C ASP A 799 -29.83 -25.41 6.29
N VAL A 800 -30.74 -24.73 7.01
CA VAL A 800 -30.54 -23.35 7.47
C VAL A 800 -29.29 -23.23 8.34
N TRP A 801 -29.10 -24.17 9.27
CA TRP A 801 -27.95 -24.18 10.15
C TRP A 801 -26.65 -24.43 9.39
N CYS A 802 -26.64 -25.41 8.48
CA CYS A 802 -25.49 -25.75 7.65
C CYS A 802 -25.06 -24.55 6.79
N LEU A 803 -26.01 -23.89 6.13
CA LEU A 803 -25.73 -22.69 5.34
C LEU A 803 -25.26 -21.52 6.22
N GLY A 804 -25.89 -21.29 7.38
CA GLY A 804 -25.47 -20.29 8.35
C GLY A 804 -24.05 -20.56 8.87
N ASN A 805 -23.73 -21.82 9.17
CA ASN A 805 -22.42 -22.25 9.66
C ASN A 805 -21.35 -22.10 8.58
N MET A 806 -21.67 -22.40 7.31
CA MET A 806 -20.78 -22.14 6.18
C MET A 806 -20.42 -20.65 6.10
N ILE A 807 -21.42 -19.75 6.20
CA ILE A 807 -21.19 -18.30 6.20
C ILE A 807 -20.39 -17.89 7.45
N ARG A 808 -20.73 -18.42 8.63
CA ARG A 808 -19.98 -18.20 9.87
C ARG A 808 -18.51 -18.57 9.72
N GLN A 809 -18.20 -19.67 9.05
CA GLN A 809 -16.81 -20.07 8.75
C GLN A 809 -16.14 -19.09 7.79
N MET A 810 -16.84 -18.63 6.74
CA MET A 810 -16.33 -17.56 5.87
C MET A 810 -16.04 -16.26 6.64
N LEU A 811 -16.82 -15.95 7.69
CA LEU A 811 -16.62 -14.78 8.57
C LEU A 811 -15.47 -14.97 9.58
N THR A 812 -15.26 -16.20 10.07
CA THR A 812 -14.39 -16.50 11.23
C THR A 812 -13.03 -17.12 10.90
N GLN A 813 -12.83 -17.72 9.71
CA GLN A 813 -11.53 -18.28 9.27
C GLN A 813 -10.39 -17.24 9.15
N VAL A 814 -10.63 -15.98 9.50
CA VAL A 814 -9.59 -14.98 9.80
C VAL A 814 -8.82 -15.33 11.11
N ARG A 815 -9.33 -16.24 11.97
CA ARG A 815 -8.79 -16.50 13.31
C ARG A 815 -7.76 -17.64 13.42
N SER A 816 -7.62 -18.55 12.47
CA SER A 816 -6.84 -19.80 12.65
C SER A 816 -5.40 -19.82 12.09
N ALA A 817 -4.85 -18.70 11.61
CA ALA A 817 -3.42 -18.60 11.26
C ALA A 817 -2.67 -17.75 12.29
N ALA A 818 -2.07 -18.42 13.28
CA ALA A 818 -1.02 -18.03 14.23
C ALA A 818 -1.11 -16.66 14.96
N ALA A 819 -0.92 -16.73 16.27
CA ALA A 819 -0.79 -15.61 17.20
C ALA A 819 0.50 -14.80 16.92
N SER A 820 0.37 -13.63 16.31
CA SER A 820 1.39 -12.59 16.33
C SER A 820 0.73 -11.21 16.20
N PHE A 821 1.49 -10.17 16.50
CA PHE A 821 1.15 -8.73 16.55
C PHE A 821 0.32 -8.16 15.36
N LEU A 822 0.12 -8.94 14.28
CA LEU A 822 -0.74 -8.67 13.12
C LEU A 822 -2.26 -8.73 13.39
N SER A 823 -2.69 -9.04 14.62
CA SER A 823 -4.11 -9.10 15.01
C SER A 823 -4.88 -7.79 14.81
N GLN A 824 -4.23 -6.63 14.79
CA GLN A 824 -4.90 -5.33 14.57
C GLN A 824 -5.25 -5.07 13.10
N LEU A 825 -4.53 -5.66 12.13
CA LEU A 825 -4.89 -5.62 10.70
C LEU A 825 -5.97 -6.66 10.35
N LYS A 826 -6.05 -7.76 11.11
CA LYS A 826 -7.12 -8.78 10.98
C LYS A 826 -8.52 -8.23 11.30
N LEU A 827 -8.63 -7.19 12.14
CA LEU A 827 -9.90 -6.53 12.47
C LEU A 827 -10.55 -5.81 11.28
N LEU A 828 -9.78 -5.38 10.27
CA LEU A 828 -10.29 -4.63 9.11
C LEU A 828 -11.07 -5.50 8.10
N LEU A 829 -10.91 -6.82 8.15
CA LEU A 829 -11.70 -7.78 7.37
C LEU A 829 -12.99 -8.17 8.12
N ILE A 830 -12.91 -8.36 9.44
CA ILE A 830 -14.07 -8.65 10.30
C ILE A 830 -15.07 -7.48 10.26
N HIS A 831 -14.60 -6.23 10.28
CA HIS A 831 -15.44 -5.03 10.12
C HIS A 831 -16.24 -4.94 8.81
N ARG A 832 -15.95 -5.78 7.80
CA ARG A 832 -16.60 -5.70 6.48
C ARG A 832 -17.92 -6.45 6.38
N PHE A 833 -18.14 -7.46 7.24
CA PHE A 833 -19.34 -8.29 7.24
C PHE A 833 -20.05 -8.34 8.60
N VAL A 834 -19.70 -7.46 9.56
CA VAL A 834 -20.39 -7.34 10.87
C VAL A 834 -21.91 -7.25 10.73
N PHE A 835 -22.40 -6.64 9.64
CA PHE A 835 -23.83 -6.52 9.38
C PHE A 835 -24.55 -7.88 9.20
N LEU A 836 -23.82 -8.98 8.90
CA LEU A 836 -24.35 -10.33 8.81
C LEU A 836 -24.35 -11.10 10.13
N GLU A 837 -23.62 -10.64 11.15
CA GLU A 837 -23.40 -11.40 12.39
C GLU A 837 -24.72 -11.77 13.08
N GLY A 838 -25.67 -10.84 13.18
CA GLY A 838 -26.98 -11.11 13.78
C GLY A 838 -27.78 -12.16 13.01
N LEU A 839 -27.82 -12.05 11.67
CA LEU A 839 -28.53 -13.03 10.83
C LEU A 839 -27.91 -14.42 10.93
N VAL A 840 -26.57 -14.50 10.88
CA VAL A 840 -25.84 -15.77 10.97
C VAL A 840 -25.95 -16.39 12.36
N ALA A 841 -25.97 -15.59 13.42
CA ALA A 841 -26.22 -16.07 14.78
C ALA A 841 -27.61 -16.72 14.89
N ASP A 842 -28.65 -16.10 14.35
CA ASP A 842 -30.00 -16.65 14.33
C ASP A 842 -30.09 -17.93 13.49
N MET A 843 -29.46 -17.96 12.31
CA MET A 843 -29.40 -19.18 11.46
C MET A 843 -28.67 -20.34 12.15
N THR A 844 -27.67 -20.04 13.00
CA THR A 844 -26.85 -21.03 13.69
C THR A 844 -27.25 -21.26 15.16
N ALA A 845 -28.48 -20.87 15.53
CA ALA A 845 -29.03 -21.11 16.86
C ALA A 845 -29.01 -22.60 17.21
N VAL A 846 -28.67 -22.91 18.47
CA VAL A 846 -28.60 -24.30 18.97
C VAL A 846 -29.98 -24.95 18.94
N ASP A 847 -31.01 -24.21 19.33
CA ASP A 847 -32.40 -24.64 19.20
C ASP A 847 -32.89 -24.52 17.75
N PRO A 848 -33.26 -25.63 17.07
CA PRO A 848 -33.77 -25.58 15.70
C PRO A 848 -35.05 -24.76 15.56
N ALA A 849 -35.92 -24.71 16.58
CA ALA A 849 -37.16 -23.94 16.54
C ALA A 849 -36.93 -22.42 16.57
N ALA A 850 -35.76 -21.98 17.06
CA ALA A 850 -35.36 -20.58 17.10
C ALA A 850 -34.74 -20.11 15.76
N ARG A 851 -34.44 -21.03 14.83
CA ARG A 851 -33.84 -20.67 13.54
C ARG A 851 -34.88 -20.04 12.62
N PRO A 852 -34.51 -18.99 11.86
CA PRO A 852 -35.41 -18.39 10.88
C PRO A 852 -35.69 -19.35 9.73
N ARG A 853 -36.88 -19.24 9.13
CA ARG A 853 -37.16 -19.91 7.85
C ARG A 853 -36.36 -19.26 6.73
N MET A 854 -36.07 -19.99 5.64
CA MET A 854 -35.33 -19.41 4.52
C MET A 854 -35.99 -18.17 3.91
N SER A 855 -37.32 -18.07 3.90
CA SER A 855 -38.03 -16.85 3.48
C SER A 855 -37.72 -15.64 4.37
N GLU A 856 -37.57 -15.86 5.68
CA GLU A 856 -37.17 -14.82 6.63
C GLU A 856 -35.69 -14.48 6.45
N VAL A 857 -34.83 -15.47 6.19
CA VAL A 857 -33.40 -15.26 5.88
C VAL A 857 -33.25 -14.37 4.65
N VAL A 858 -33.93 -14.70 3.54
CA VAL A 858 -33.91 -13.91 2.30
C VAL A 858 -34.40 -12.48 2.54
N ALA A 859 -35.52 -12.30 3.26
CA ALA A 859 -36.06 -10.97 3.56
C ALA A 859 -35.11 -10.13 4.43
N ARG A 860 -34.55 -10.73 5.50
CA ARG A 860 -33.59 -10.05 6.39
C ARG A 860 -32.30 -9.72 5.66
N PHE A 861 -31.74 -10.65 4.88
CA PHE A 861 -30.54 -10.42 4.08
C PHE A 861 -30.75 -9.31 3.05
N THR A 862 -31.89 -9.30 2.34
CA THR A 862 -32.22 -8.25 1.37
C THR A 862 -32.25 -6.86 2.02
N LYS A 863 -32.88 -6.75 3.20
CA LYS A 863 -32.89 -5.49 3.98
C LYS A 863 -31.49 -5.07 4.41
N LEU A 864 -30.67 -6.01 4.88
CA LEU A 864 -29.29 -5.76 5.28
C LEU A 864 -28.42 -5.30 4.11
N ALA A 865 -28.51 -5.97 2.96
CA ALA A 865 -27.79 -5.64 1.75
C ALA A 865 -28.19 -4.27 1.19
N ALA A 866 -29.48 -3.93 1.21
CA ALA A 866 -29.99 -2.62 0.80
C ALA A 866 -29.48 -1.46 1.69
N GLY A 867 -29.14 -1.74 2.95
CA GLY A 867 -28.55 -0.76 3.87
C GLY A 867 -27.07 -0.45 3.61
N LEU A 868 -26.40 -1.17 2.72
CA LEU A 868 -24.99 -0.94 2.41
C LEU A 868 -24.81 0.19 1.39
N SER A 869 -23.83 1.06 1.63
CA SER A 869 -23.48 2.09 0.65
C SER A 869 -22.88 1.49 -0.62
N GLN A 870 -23.07 2.15 -1.76
CA GLN A 870 -22.44 1.76 -3.03
C GLN A 870 -20.93 1.62 -2.91
N TRP A 871 -20.29 2.47 -2.10
CA TRP A 871 -18.86 2.40 -1.83
C TRP A 871 -18.47 1.18 -0.97
N LYS A 872 -19.28 0.79 0.02
CA LYS A 872 -19.05 -0.45 0.77
C LYS A 872 -19.13 -1.66 -0.15
N LEU A 873 -20.14 -1.72 -1.02
CA LEU A 873 -20.32 -2.78 -2.01
C LEU A 873 -19.14 -2.85 -2.99
N ARG A 874 -18.63 -1.71 -3.47
CA ARG A 874 -17.44 -1.67 -4.34
C ARG A 874 -16.12 -1.91 -3.62
N SER A 875 -16.10 -1.98 -2.30
CA SER A 875 -14.85 -2.14 -1.56
C SER A 875 -14.24 -3.52 -1.82
N ARG A 876 -12.91 -3.58 -1.79
CA ARG A 876 -12.15 -4.79 -2.13
C ARG A 876 -12.43 -5.94 -1.15
N TYR A 877 -12.61 -7.13 -1.69
CA TYR A 877 -12.56 -8.38 -0.93
C TYR A 877 -11.09 -8.83 -0.82
N ALA A 878 -10.40 -8.42 0.25
CA ALA A 878 -8.98 -8.71 0.45
C ALA A 878 -8.77 -10.11 1.07
N GLN A 879 -7.74 -10.83 0.63
CA GLN A 879 -7.39 -12.14 1.17
C GLN A 879 -6.64 -12.01 2.51
N VAL A 880 -6.89 -12.94 3.43
CA VAL A 880 -6.19 -13.01 4.73
C VAL A 880 -4.71 -13.32 4.49
N GLY A 881 -3.82 -12.61 5.19
CA GLY A 881 -2.37 -12.83 5.08
C GLY A 881 -1.69 -12.07 3.92
N GLU A 882 -2.41 -11.18 3.24
CA GLU A 882 -1.80 -10.32 2.22
C GLU A 882 -0.72 -9.40 2.80
N PHE A 883 0.45 -9.39 2.17
CA PHE A 883 1.53 -8.48 2.53
C PHE A 883 1.04 -7.02 2.39
N ALA A 884 1.15 -6.24 3.47
CA ALA A 884 0.52 -4.92 3.58
C ALA A 884 0.79 -4.01 2.38
N VAL A 885 2.02 -4.02 1.85
CA VAL A 885 2.43 -3.23 0.67
C VAL A 885 1.72 -3.69 -0.62
N CYS A 886 1.62 -5.00 -0.84
CA CYS A 886 0.86 -5.55 -1.97
C CYS A 886 -0.64 -5.23 -1.85
N GLY A 887 -1.18 -5.26 -0.64
CA GLY A 887 -2.56 -4.88 -0.35
C GLY A 887 -2.87 -3.42 -0.69
N ILE A 888 -1.92 -2.52 -0.49
CA ILE A 888 -2.06 -1.10 -0.86
C ILE A 888 -2.04 -0.91 -2.38
N PHE A 889 -1.12 -1.57 -3.10
CA PHE A 889 -1.08 -1.57 -4.58
C PHE A 889 -2.41 -2.03 -5.16
N ARG A 890 -2.85 -3.22 -4.75
CA ARG A 890 -4.07 -3.83 -5.25
C ARG A 890 -5.29 -3.00 -4.88
N SER A 891 -5.33 -2.36 -3.71
CA SER A 891 -6.43 -1.47 -3.33
C SER A 891 -6.50 -0.20 -4.18
N THR A 892 -5.36 0.37 -4.56
CA THR A 892 -5.31 1.57 -5.43
C THR A 892 -5.79 1.24 -6.84
N VAL A 893 -5.24 0.17 -7.45
CA VAL A 893 -5.66 -0.31 -8.78
C VAL A 893 -7.14 -0.68 -8.77
N HIS A 894 -7.59 -1.33 -7.69
CA HIS A 894 -8.99 -1.68 -7.46
C HIS A 894 -9.88 -0.44 -7.47
N TRP A 895 -9.56 0.60 -6.69
CA TRP A 895 -10.41 1.80 -6.64
C TRP A 895 -10.43 2.57 -7.95
N ILE A 896 -9.32 2.62 -8.70
CA ILE A 896 -9.32 3.19 -10.07
C ILE A 896 -10.29 2.40 -10.97
N ARG A 897 -10.24 1.06 -10.92
CA ARG A 897 -11.17 0.20 -11.67
C ARG A 897 -12.61 0.43 -11.24
N GLN A 898 -12.89 0.50 -9.94
CA GLN A 898 -14.24 0.69 -9.41
C GLN A 898 -14.80 2.08 -9.72
N ALA A 899 -13.98 3.13 -9.69
CA ALA A 899 -14.38 4.47 -10.11
C ALA A 899 -14.77 4.49 -11.60
N ARG A 900 -13.98 3.83 -12.47
CA ARG A 900 -14.34 3.68 -13.90
C ARG A 900 -15.66 2.93 -14.07
N LEU A 901 -15.86 1.82 -13.35
CA LEU A 901 -17.12 1.07 -13.39
C LEU A 901 -18.31 1.91 -12.89
N ALA A 902 -18.12 2.73 -11.86
CA ALA A 902 -19.14 3.64 -11.36
C ALA A 902 -19.50 4.74 -12.37
N VAL A 903 -18.51 5.34 -13.03
CA VAL A 903 -18.72 6.31 -14.12
C VAL A 903 -19.49 5.69 -15.27
N HIS A 904 -19.21 4.43 -15.61
CA HIS A 904 -19.94 3.66 -16.62
C HIS A 904 -21.28 3.09 -16.12
N LYS A 905 -21.76 3.49 -14.94
CA LYS A 905 -23.04 3.06 -14.34
C LYS A 905 -23.17 1.53 -14.18
N VAL A 906 -22.05 0.80 -14.11
CA VAL A 906 -22.06 -0.64 -13.84
C VAL A 906 -22.46 -0.85 -12.37
N PRO A 907 -23.52 -1.60 -12.04
CA PRO A 907 -23.96 -1.80 -10.65
C PRO A 907 -22.85 -2.32 -9.72
N ALA A 908 -22.85 -1.90 -8.45
CA ALA A 908 -21.86 -2.38 -7.48
C ALA A 908 -22.07 -3.85 -7.07
N VAL A 909 -23.33 -4.28 -6.97
CA VAL A 909 -23.73 -5.69 -6.89
C VAL A 909 -23.95 -6.18 -8.32
N PRO A 910 -23.29 -7.24 -8.78
CA PRO A 910 -23.62 -7.87 -10.06
C PRO A 910 -25.09 -8.27 -10.05
N LEU A 911 -25.96 -7.58 -10.78
CA LEU A 911 -27.39 -7.86 -10.72
C LEU A 911 -27.72 -9.01 -11.68
N HIS A 912 -27.55 -10.26 -11.24
CA HIS A 912 -28.09 -11.40 -11.98
C HIS A 912 -29.64 -11.37 -11.99
N THR A 913 -30.24 -10.83 -10.92
CA THR A 913 -31.69 -10.90 -10.64
C THR A 913 -32.55 -9.73 -11.15
N HIS A 914 -31.98 -8.61 -11.64
CA HIS A 914 -32.76 -7.41 -12.04
C HIS A 914 -33.03 -7.25 -13.55
N ARG A 915 -32.73 -8.23 -14.41
CA ARG A 915 -33.18 -8.18 -15.83
C ARG A 915 -34.68 -8.43 -16.03
N ILE A 916 -35.49 -8.48 -14.95
CA ILE A 916 -36.90 -8.91 -15.00
C ILE A 916 -37.90 -7.73 -15.07
N THR A 917 -37.48 -6.46 -15.00
CA THR A 917 -38.44 -5.34 -15.17
C THR A 917 -37.95 -4.28 -16.15
N GLY A 918 -38.25 -4.49 -17.44
CA GLY A 918 -38.26 -3.45 -18.47
C GLY A 918 -37.57 -3.87 -19.78
N PRO A 919 -38.23 -3.71 -20.94
CA PRO A 919 -37.57 -3.91 -22.23
C PRO A 919 -36.58 -2.76 -22.47
N CYS A 920 -35.33 -3.06 -22.86
CA CYS A 920 -34.45 -2.04 -23.42
C CYS A 920 -34.60 -2.02 -24.94
N GLN A 921 -35.14 -0.90 -25.40
CA GLN A 921 -35.00 -0.33 -26.74
C GLN A 921 -33.54 0.04 -27.04
#